data_AF-A0A7S8DE28-F1
#
_entry.id   AF-A0A7S8DE28-F1
#
_cell.length_a   1.000
_cell.length_b   1.000
_cell.length_c   1.000
_cell.angle_alpha   90.00
_cell.angle_beta   90.00
_cell.angle_gamma   90.00
#
_symmetry.space_group_name_H-M   'P 1'
#
loop_
_entity.id
_entity.type
_entity.pdbx_description
1 polymer ?
#
loop_
_entity_poly.entity_id
_entity_poly.type
_entity_poly.pdbx_seq_one_letter_code
_entity_poly.pdbx_strand_id
1 'polypeptide(L)'
;MSFKVKRKLEATDASSHRKRVRTSRDTLVKRDLLDRCYDKVTTLREYILLKLPPRSRLRRKKVASVGEGDDVGELESNLSRLLDTSLVCFDNDQQNVKDDDMRKKQLIEFTQKGDESYVSLSDGVLGSVFSQDEIMDFVVWLLFQREQHARPKHMLCDGFQKLAGPNGQGTTNIPDLSIRHHNSHVKALRESPWPQLLALLGKAGEEIMIKLLVDASIYVAVEAGLSNYHQLSGVPLAELDLPGGNVSLNKGSACEVRKPTDITLVRSRIFYAKPSLRTNGLVQAGYKHIHVLNQHRRPSDSTNLDAGRQGVIKIMMYMFPRQFGLHNVFTSQVDHTKTSQKFQDYMSREEEIAPIFQAKPGDATPRKPKIPKRLRCDVEQLVKRLQILHSRCSYTELLSYYCSCVFDRPSQIRKPKAKKVPMSTRKPKPSQHPFSRSNQKCASSQMHPEAGTSGTQVQSLPEYDSLVELATPSFQVSSFCRAVLSKIIPDSLWGDEDAGKHNKSIVMRNVDHFIRLRRFETMSLHELTQDLKIADISWLQSHNTGTQKSSRTDTEKRLEIFYEFLYFVFDSLLIPLIRNNFYVTESNTHRYRVFYFRHEVWRRIAEPAMADLKADMFEEVKLDDALQILGSRDLGSSQIRLLPKGNRLRPIMNLRRRAMARGQSRKLGLSINTVLGPIHSLLKLERRINPSKLGSTMFSVSDIYTRLKAFKGTLGADHGKLYFAKTDVKAAFDTIPQEAVVELMKSVPSQTNYTIMKHVEVKPGERAVIDDDKYSSKAIRRWHATALSENENSAFVERLEKDLAPKKKNTVFVDSAFRRTKNVGELMHLLKQHVEQNLVLVGKKYYRQKVGIPQGSVLSSFLCNYFYADLEAKHLGFLDSPDCLLLRLIDDFLLVTLDQNKAAKFVNAMHGGFPEYGVAVNPAKTMVNFDMLYDGEPVRKYNHERGFPYCGTAINCQTLDITKDRERDANIDVSASLTVDFSRTPGQNFQRKVLNAFKIQSHLMFYDTSHNSTRTVLSSLQGAFVETASKMLAHLRCLGKNQHPSSEMILRTIAKVIDVAYLLLTSKSRIMKYPQYTCDIRKSQVALTACLAFEKVLAAKQSNYQPVVKWLRKEADKLASGRKHKSIHTPRSGQASG
;
A
#
# COMPACT_ATOMS: atom_id res chain seq x y z
N MET A 1 -68.15 -40.56 -21.43
CA MET A 1 -68.92 -39.59 -22.23
C MET A 1 -68.44 -38.17 -21.92
N SER A 2 -68.83 -37.19 -22.73
CA SER A 2 -68.55 -35.76 -22.51
C SER A 2 -69.31 -35.20 -21.30
N PHE A 3 -68.83 -34.11 -20.67
CA PHE A 3 -69.60 -32.88 -20.49
C PHE A 3 -68.72 -31.67 -20.14
N LYS A 4 -69.26 -30.44 -20.31
CA LYS A 4 -68.54 -29.15 -20.22
C LYS A 4 -68.94 -28.37 -18.97
N VAL A 5 -68.02 -27.61 -18.37
CA VAL A 5 -68.32 -26.42 -17.54
C VAL A 5 -67.35 -25.27 -17.88
N LYS A 6 -67.75 -24.01 -17.66
CA LYS A 6 -67.06 -22.78 -18.11
C LYS A 6 -66.33 -22.03 -16.99
N ARG A 7 -65.25 -21.33 -17.39
CA ARG A 7 -64.76 -20.02 -16.88
C ARG A 7 -64.56 -19.81 -15.36
N LYS A 8 -63.34 -19.43 -15.01
CA LYS A 8 -63.07 -18.03 -14.58
C LYS A 8 -61.71 -17.58 -15.11
N LEU A 9 -61.50 -16.26 -15.20
CA LEU A 9 -60.30 -15.62 -15.73
C LEU A 9 -59.92 -14.52 -14.75
N GLU A 10 -58.75 -14.63 -14.12
CA GLU A 10 -58.19 -13.61 -13.22
C GLU A 10 -56.74 -13.35 -13.65
N ALA A 11 -56.36 -12.07 -13.68
CA ALA A 11 -55.07 -11.63 -14.20
C ALA A 11 -54.06 -11.46 -13.05
N THR A 12 -52.82 -11.90 -13.27
CA THR A 12 -51.70 -11.67 -12.35
C THR A 12 -50.45 -11.28 -13.12
N ASP A 13 -49.76 -10.23 -12.65
CA ASP A 13 -48.57 -9.67 -13.29
C ASP A 13 -47.39 -10.65 -13.34
N ALA A 14 -46.86 -10.89 -14.55
CA ALA A 14 -45.65 -11.68 -14.77
C ALA A 14 -44.38 -10.78 -14.81
N SER A 15 -44.21 -9.96 -13.77
CA SER A 15 -43.02 -9.11 -13.61
C SER A 15 -41.89 -9.83 -12.85
N SER A 16 -40.65 -9.47 -13.19
CA SER A 16 -39.37 -9.91 -12.58
C SER A 16 -38.79 -11.29 -12.97
N HIS A 17 -37.45 -11.39 -12.84
CA HIS A 17 -36.63 -12.61 -12.77
C HIS A 17 -36.50 -13.55 -14.00
N ARG A 18 -36.35 -13.01 -15.22
CA ARG A 18 -35.54 -13.70 -16.24
C ARG A 18 -34.07 -13.75 -15.80
N LYS A 19 -33.57 -14.93 -15.41
CA LYS A 19 -32.13 -15.17 -15.16
C LYS A 19 -31.34 -14.94 -16.47
N ARG A 20 -30.33 -14.05 -16.47
CA ARG A 20 -29.39 -13.92 -17.60
C ARG A 20 -28.66 -15.25 -17.82
N VAL A 21 -28.82 -15.86 -19.00
CA VAL A 21 -27.97 -16.97 -19.45
C VAL A 21 -26.58 -16.41 -19.73
N ARG A 22 -25.55 -16.92 -19.05
CA ARG A 22 -24.16 -16.48 -19.24
C ARG A 22 -23.56 -17.14 -20.48
N THR A 23 -22.97 -16.35 -21.37
CA THR A 23 -22.18 -16.85 -22.52
C THR A 23 -20.69 -16.91 -22.16
N SER A 24 -19.93 -17.75 -22.88
CA SER A 24 -18.53 -18.08 -22.55
C SER A 24 -17.51 -16.98 -22.89
N ARG A 25 -17.94 -15.80 -23.36
CA ARG A 25 -17.07 -14.71 -23.86
C ARG A 25 -16.85 -13.55 -22.87
N ASP A 26 -17.53 -13.50 -21.72
CA ASP A 26 -17.44 -12.35 -20.79
C ASP A 26 -16.03 -12.17 -20.19
N THR A 27 -15.37 -11.06 -20.54
CA THR A 27 -14.04 -10.72 -20.01
C THR A 27 -14.08 -10.37 -18.52
N LEU A 28 -12.97 -10.55 -17.81
CA LEU A 28 -12.89 -10.20 -16.40
C LEU A 28 -13.03 -8.68 -16.17
N VAL A 29 -12.74 -7.84 -17.16
CA VAL A 29 -12.98 -6.39 -17.06
C VAL A 29 -14.48 -6.08 -17.12
N LYS A 30 -15.22 -6.68 -18.06
CA LYS A 30 -16.69 -6.58 -18.09
C LYS A 30 -17.30 -7.05 -16.76
N ARG A 31 -17.03 -8.31 -16.40
CA ARG A 31 -17.72 -9.02 -15.31
C ARG A 31 -17.35 -8.61 -13.88
N ASP A 32 -16.09 -8.26 -13.61
CA ASP A 32 -15.62 -7.97 -12.25
C ASP A 32 -15.41 -6.48 -11.97
N LEU A 33 -15.58 -5.60 -12.97
CA LEU A 33 -15.39 -4.16 -12.86
C LEU A 33 -16.57 -3.37 -13.45
N LEU A 34 -16.89 -3.52 -14.75
CA LEU A 34 -17.89 -2.69 -15.43
C LEU A 34 -19.34 -3.04 -15.05
N ASP A 35 -19.72 -4.33 -15.03
CA ASP A 35 -21.02 -4.88 -14.59
C ASP A 35 -21.37 -4.58 -13.10
N ARG A 36 -20.53 -3.79 -12.42
CA ARG A 36 -20.67 -3.37 -11.02
C ARG A 36 -20.62 -1.85 -10.83
N CYS A 37 -20.47 -1.09 -11.92
CA CYS A 37 -20.42 0.37 -11.93
C CYS A 37 -21.55 1.01 -12.78
N TYR A 38 -22.27 0.20 -13.57
CA TYR A 38 -23.33 0.61 -14.50
C TYR A 38 -24.41 -0.50 -14.56
N ASP A 39 -25.67 -0.17 -14.87
CA ASP A 39 -26.75 -1.18 -14.98
C ASP A 39 -26.56 -2.13 -16.19
N LYS A 40 -26.04 -1.60 -17.31
CA LYS A 40 -25.87 -2.33 -18.57
C LYS A 40 -24.45 -2.16 -19.11
N VAL A 41 -23.87 -3.29 -19.52
CA VAL A 41 -22.61 -3.36 -20.28
C VAL A 41 -22.82 -4.29 -21.46
N THR A 42 -22.75 -3.73 -22.67
CA THR A 42 -22.96 -4.43 -23.95
C THR A 42 -21.76 -4.21 -24.87
N THR A 43 -21.66 -4.94 -25.98
CA THR A 43 -20.79 -4.51 -27.09
C THR A 43 -21.36 -3.25 -27.75
N LEU A 44 -20.55 -2.58 -28.59
CA LEU A 44 -21.02 -1.46 -29.41
C LEU A 44 -22.05 -1.94 -30.46
N ARG A 45 -21.85 -3.12 -31.06
CA ARG A 45 -22.85 -3.75 -31.96
C ARG A 45 -24.18 -4.01 -31.25
N GLU A 46 -24.14 -4.59 -30.05
CA GLU A 46 -25.33 -4.83 -29.21
C GLU A 46 -26.05 -3.52 -28.81
N TYR A 47 -25.30 -2.47 -28.44
CA TYR A 47 -25.85 -1.16 -28.11
C TYR A 47 -26.59 -0.53 -29.30
N ILE A 48 -25.95 -0.52 -30.48
CA ILE A 48 -26.53 0.05 -31.70
C ILE A 48 -27.78 -0.74 -32.12
N LEU A 49 -27.75 -2.07 -32.06
CA LEU A 49 -28.92 -2.91 -32.35
C LEU A 49 -30.04 -2.79 -31.29
N LEU A 50 -29.75 -2.28 -30.09
CA LEU A 50 -30.75 -1.90 -29.10
C LEU A 50 -31.37 -0.53 -29.40
N LYS A 51 -30.58 0.46 -29.82
CA LYS A 51 -31.07 1.84 -30.12
C LYS A 51 -31.74 1.99 -31.48
N LEU A 52 -31.33 1.25 -32.52
CA LEU A 52 -31.90 1.35 -33.85
C LEU A 52 -33.41 1.01 -33.86
N PRO A 53 -34.30 1.89 -34.38
CA PRO A 53 -35.74 1.66 -34.36
C PRO A 53 -36.16 0.29 -34.93
N PRO A 54 -37.17 -0.40 -34.36
CA PRO A 54 -37.61 -1.71 -34.84
C PRO A 54 -38.05 -1.75 -36.32
N ARG A 55 -38.48 -0.60 -36.86
CA ARG A 55 -38.84 -0.43 -38.28
C ARG A 55 -37.63 -0.45 -39.22
N SER A 56 -36.41 -0.17 -38.74
CA SER A 56 -35.18 -0.04 -39.54
C SER A 56 -34.54 -1.40 -39.91
N ARG A 57 -35.35 -2.38 -40.35
CA ARG A 57 -34.95 -3.79 -40.56
C ARG A 57 -33.68 -3.97 -41.40
N LEU A 58 -33.57 -3.29 -42.55
CA LEU A 58 -32.39 -3.39 -43.44
C LEU A 58 -31.11 -2.89 -42.77
N ARG A 59 -31.14 -1.74 -42.07
CA ARG A 59 -30.00 -1.21 -41.31
C ARG A 59 -29.62 -2.13 -40.15
N ARG A 60 -30.60 -2.70 -39.44
CA ARG A 60 -30.35 -3.70 -38.38
C ARG A 60 -29.70 -4.98 -38.94
N LYS A 61 -30.08 -5.45 -40.14
CA LYS A 61 -29.39 -6.56 -40.81
C LYS A 61 -27.94 -6.16 -41.18
N LYS A 62 -27.74 -5.01 -41.83
CA LYS A 62 -26.40 -4.55 -42.24
C LYS A 62 -25.44 -4.37 -41.05
N VAL A 63 -25.90 -3.80 -39.93
CA VAL A 63 -25.09 -3.66 -38.70
C VAL A 63 -24.81 -5.03 -38.04
N ALA A 64 -25.73 -6.00 -38.14
CA ALA A 64 -25.47 -7.35 -37.67
C ALA A 64 -24.36 -8.01 -38.49
N SER A 65 -24.39 -7.90 -39.83
CA SER A 65 -23.51 -8.66 -40.74
C SER A 65 -22.19 -7.99 -41.13
N VAL A 66 -21.81 -6.84 -40.53
CA VAL A 66 -20.51 -6.19 -40.80
C VAL A 66 -19.38 -7.14 -40.43
N GLY A 67 -18.56 -7.53 -41.41
CA GLY A 67 -17.45 -8.47 -41.27
C GLY A 67 -17.85 -9.96 -41.17
N GLU A 68 -18.99 -10.36 -41.73
CA GLU A 68 -19.40 -11.78 -41.86
C GLU A 68 -19.05 -12.42 -43.23
N GLY A 69 -18.39 -11.68 -44.14
CA GLY A 69 -17.95 -12.19 -45.45
C GLY A 69 -16.54 -12.83 -45.43
N ASP A 70 -16.20 -13.56 -46.50
CA ASP A 70 -14.89 -14.21 -46.64
C ASP A 70 -13.79 -13.28 -47.17
N ASP A 71 -14.15 -12.20 -47.88
CA ASP A 71 -13.21 -11.22 -48.47
C ASP A 71 -13.58 -9.79 -48.00
N VAL A 72 -13.12 -9.44 -46.79
CA VAL A 72 -13.52 -8.23 -46.07
C VAL A 72 -12.39 -7.20 -46.09
N GLY A 73 -12.62 -6.10 -46.84
CA GLY A 73 -11.67 -5.00 -46.94
C GLY A 73 -11.32 -4.37 -45.58
N GLU A 74 -10.11 -3.84 -45.47
CA GLU A 74 -9.50 -3.41 -44.20
C GLU A 74 -10.40 -2.48 -43.36
N LEU A 75 -11.10 -1.54 -44.01
CA LEU A 75 -12.00 -0.60 -43.36
C LEU A 75 -13.20 -1.28 -42.69
N GLU A 76 -13.76 -2.32 -43.32
CA GLU A 76 -14.87 -3.09 -42.75
C GLU A 76 -14.38 -4.03 -41.63
N SER A 77 -13.19 -4.61 -41.78
CA SER A 77 -12.53 -5.40 -40.73
C SER A 77 -12.27 -4.54 -39.48
N ASN A 78 -11.72 -3.33 -39.67
CA ASN A 78 -11.51 -2.32 -38.62
C ASN A 78 -12.83 -1.92 -37.93
N LEU A 79 -13.92 -1.75 -38.69
CA LEU A 79 -15.24 -1.41 -38.17
C LEU A 79 -15.90 -2.58 -37.41
N SER A 80 -15.81 -3.80 -37.92
CA SER A 80 -16.29 -5.03 -37.27
C SER A 80 -15.56 -5.25 -35.93
N ARG A 81 -14.23 -5.10 -35.92
CA ARG A 81 -13.42 -5.14 -34.70
C ARG A 81 -13.88 -4.08 -33.68
N LEU A 82 -14.12 -2.84 -34.11
CA LEU A 82 -14.63 -1.78 -33.23
C LEU A 82 -15.99 -2.15 -32.62
N LEU A 83 -16.91 -2.66 -33.45
CA LEU A 83 -18.28 -3.04 -33.08
C LEU A 83 -18.34 -4.16 -32.02
N ASP A 84 -17.53 -5.20 -32.15
CA ASP A 84 -17.60 -6.38 -31.28
C ASP A 84 -16.66 -6.35 -30.07
N THR A 85 -15.52 -5.66 -30.16
CA THR A 85 -14.54 -5.63 -29.07
C THR A 85 -14.74 -4.47 -28.09
N SER A 86 -15.33 -3.36 -28.54
CA SER A 86 -15.63 -2.20 -27.69
C SER A 86 -16.83 -2.45 -26.79
N LEU A 87 -16.73 -2.08 -25.52
CA LEU A 87 -17.82 -2.15 -24.55
C LEU A 87 -18.45 -0.78 -24.31
N VAL A 88 -19.77 -0.72 -24.34
CA VAL A 88 -20.57 0.46 -24.01
C VAL A 88 -21.27 0.22 -22.67
N CYS A 89 -21.10 1.15 -21.74
CA CYS A 89 -21.64 1.07 -20.38
C CYS A 89 -22.60 2.24 -20.12
N PHE A 90 -23.81 1.94 -19.68
CA PHE A 90 -24.90 2.92 -19.54
C PHE A 90 -25.97 2.44 -18.55
N ASP A 91 -26.78 3.37 -18.06
CA ASP A 91 -27.86 3.10 -17.11
C ASP A 91 -29.24 2.98 -17.79
N ASN A 92 -30.30 2.70 -17.03
CA ASN A 92 -31.61 2.39 -17.62
C ASN A 92 -32.35 3.59 -18.24
N ASP A 93 -32.53 3.55 -19.58
CA ASP A 93 -33.20 4.54 -20.45
C ASP A 93 -34.61 5.06 -20.07
N GLN A 94 -35.25 4.55 -19.01
CA GLN A 94 -36.70 4.70 -18.77
C GLN A 94 -37.20 6.12 -18.42
N GLN A 95 -36.34 7.14 -18.44
CA GLN A 95 -36.70 8.53 -18.09
C GLN A 95 -36.53 9.55 -19.23
N ASN A 96 -35.80 9.24 -20.31
CA ASN A 96 -35.17 10.28 -21.15
C ASN A 96 -35.84 10.58 -22.52
N VAL A 97 -37.04 10.07 -22.84
CA VAL A 97 -37.65 10.28 -24.18
C VAL A 97 -37.86 11.77 -24.50
N LYS A 98 -38.30 12.58 -23.53
CA LYS A 98 -38.43 14.04 -23.68
C LYS A 98 -37.08 14.76 -23.84
N ASP A 99 -36.02 14.13 -23.35
CA ASP A 99 -34.66 14.68 -23.37
C ASP A 99 -34.04 14.54 -24.76
N ASP A 100 -34.35 13.46 -25.48
CA ASP A 100 -33.87 13.20 -26.85
C ASP A 100 -34.45 14.22 -27.86
N ASP A 101 -35.76 14.48 -27.82
CA ASP A 101 -36.42 15.52 -28.65
C ASP A 101 -35.85 16.92 -28.38
N MET A 102 -35.55 17.25 -27.12
CA MET A 102 -34.96 18.55 -26.76
C MET A 102 -33.53 18.69 -27.31
N ARG A 103 -32.68 17.67 -27.14
CA ARG A 103 -31.31 17.65 -27.69
C ARG A 103 -31.31 17.81 -29.21
N LYS A 104 -32.29 17.21 -29.90
CA LYS A 104 -32.43 17.33 -31.36
C LYS A 104 -32.73 18.76 -31.81
N LYS A 105 -33.60 19.49 -31.11
CA LYS A 105 -33.84 20.92 -31.37
C LYS A 105 -32.58 21.75 -31.14
N GLN A 106 -31.91 21.52 -30.00
CA GLN A 106 -30.66 22.19 -29.66
C GLN A 106 -29.54 21.95 -30.68
N LEU A 107 -29.48 20.76 -31.32
CA LEU A 107 -28.53 20.49 -32.40
C LEU A 107 -28.81 21.33 -33.65
N ILE A 108 -30.08 21.48 -34.04
CA ILE A 108 -30.48 22.30 -35.19
C ILE A 108 -30.18 23.78 -34.91
N GLU A 109 -30.54 24.27 -33.72
CA GLU A 109 -30.21 25.62 -33.23
C GLU A 109 -28.68 25.88 -33.22
N PHE A 110 -27.88 24.89 -32.81
CA PHE A 110 -26.42 25.00 -32.73
C PHE A 110 -25.73 24.95 -34.10
N THR A 111 -26.21 24.10 -35.02
CA THR A 111 -25.61 23.91 -36.36
C THR A 111 -26.06 24.96 -37.39
N GLN A 112 -27.09 25.76 -37.07
CA GLN A 112 -27.69 26.78 -37.95
C GLN A 112 -28.20 26.24 -39.30
N LYS A 113 -28.37 24.91 -39.42
CA LYS A 113 -28.93 24.28 -40.60
C LYS A 113 -30.42 24.55 -40.70
N GLY A 114 -30.89 24.88 -41.90
CA GLY A 114 -32.33 24.89 -42.21
C GLY A 114 -32.94 23.49 -42.06
N ASP A 115 -34.27 23.40 -42.08
CA ASP A 115 -35.00 22.13 -41.96
C ASP A 115 -34.93 21.32 -43.28
N GLU A 116 -33.72 20.82 -43.59
CA GLU A 116 -33.42 20.02 -44.78
C GLU A 116 -34.01 18.60 -44.68
N SER A 117 -35.32 18.56 -44.86
CA SER A 117 -36.12 17.34 -44.98
C SER A 117 -35.70 16.49 -46.20
N TYR A 118 -35.21 17.12 -47.27
CA TYR A 118 -34.55 16.47 -48.40
C TYR A 118 -33.11 16.07 -48.06
N VAL A 119 -32.69 14.89 -48.52
CA VAL A 119 -31.29 14.43 -48.46
C VAL A 119 -30.98 13.67 -49.74
N SER A 120 -29.98 14.14 -50.48
CA SER A 120 -29.30 13.37 -51.50
C SER A 120 -28.40 12.31 -50.85
N LEU A 121 -28.23 11.15 -51.49
CA LEU A 121 -27.30 10.11 -51.05
C LEU A 121 -25.86 10.36 -51.57
N SER A 122 -25.54 11.59 -51.94
CA SER A 122 -24.33 12.00 -52.69
C SER A 122 -23.05 12.03 -51.87
N ASP A 123 -23.13 12.48 -50.61
CA ASP A 123 -21.96 13.02 -49.90
C ASP A 123 -21.08 11.96 -49.22
N GLY A 124 -21.51 10.70 -49.27
CA GLY A 124 -20.72 9.52 -48.92
C GLY A 124 -20.08 9.57 -47.52
N VAL A 125 -18.78 9.25 -47.45
CA VAL A 125 -17.99 9.30 -46.22
C VAL A 125 -17.55 10.72 -45.88
N LEU A 126 -17.49 11.64 -46.85
CA LEU A 126 -17.08 13.03 -46.61
C LEU A 126 -18.13 13.76 -45.76
N GLY A 127 -19.41 13.68 -46.14
CA GLY A 127 -20.51 14.24 -45.36
C GLY A 127 -20.60 13.68 -43.93
N SER A 128 -20.21 12.43 -43.71
CA SER A 128 -20.19 11.85 -42.36
C SER A 128 -18.97 12.24 -41.52
N VAL A 129 -17.89 12.76 -42.11
CA VAL A 129 -16.80 13.42 -41.36
C VAL A 129 -17.27 14.78 -40.86
N PHE A 130 -17.87 15.61 -41.72
CA PHE A 130 -18.39 16.92 -41.32
C PHE A 130 -19.48 16.83 -40.24
N SER A 131 -20.46 15.92 -40.40
CA SER A 131 -21.48 15.67 -39.35
C SER A 131 -20.85 15.15 -38.04
N GLN A 132 -19.83 14.28 -38.10
CA GLN A 132 -19.14 13.81 -36.91
C GLN A 132 -18.38 14.94 -36.17
N ASP A 133 -17.76 15.88 -36.90
CA ASP A 133 -17.11 17.06 -36.31
C ASP A 133 -18.13 17.97 -35.60
N GLU A 134 -19.27 18.28 -36.25
CA GLU A 134 -20.36 19.06 -35.67
C GLU A 134 -20.95 18.42 -34.41
N ILE A 135 -21.21 17.09 -34.45
CA ILE A 135 -21.69 16.32 -33.31
C ILE A 135 -20.72 16.41 -32.14
N MET A 136 -19.41 16.33 -32.40
CA MET A 136 -18.39 16.41 -31.35
C MET A 136 -18.36 17.78 -30.66
N ASP A 137 -18.50 18.86 -31.43
CA ASP A 137 -18.54 20.23 -30.89
C ASP A 137 -19.86 20.52 -30.13
N PHE A 138 -21.00 20.07 -30.66
CA PHE A 138 -22.29 20.12 -29.98
C PHE A 138 -22.29 19.34 -28.65
N VAL A 139 -21.73 18.12 -28.64
CA VAL A 139 -21.65 17.28 -27.43
C VAL A 139 -20.79 17.94 -26.35
N VAL A 140 -19.65 18.55 -26.72
CA VAL A 140 -18.81 19.27 -25.76
C VAL A 140 -19.55 20.49 -25.20
N TRP A 141 -20.20 21.29 -26.04
CA TRP A 141 -21.03 22.42 -25.62
C TRP A 141 -22.16 22.00 -24.65
N LEU A 142 -22.95 21.00 -25.03
CA LEU A 142 -24.10 20.51 -24.25
C LEU A 142 -23.70 20.05 -22.84
N LEU A 143 -22.55 19.38 -22.72
CA LEU A 143 -22.00 18.97 -21.44
C LEU A 143 -21.59 20.17 -20.57
N PHE A 144 -21.03 21.24 -21.15
CA PHE A 144 -20.73 22.49 -20.43
C PHE A 144 -21.96 23.31 -20.05
N GLN A 145 -23.08 23.19 -20.77
CA GLN A 145 -24.35 23.79 -20.35
C GLN A 145 -24.98 23.05 -19.17
N ARG A 146 -24.85 21.70 -19.11
CA ARG A 146 -25.39 20.87 -18.01
C ARG A 146 -24.76 21.14 -16.64
N GLU A 147 -23.52 21.61 -16.55
CA GLU A 147 -22.92 22.08 -15.29
C GLU A 147 -22.60 23.59 -15.36
N GLN A 148 -23.53 24.41 -14.85
CA GLN A 148 -23.40 25.88 -14.89
C GLN A 148 -22.19 26.40 -14.08
N HIS A 149 -22.04 25.94 -12.83
CA HIS A 149 -21.05 26.46 -11.86
C HIS A 149 -19.76 25.63 -11.73
N ALA A 150 -19.60 24.56 -12.51
CA ALA A 150 -18.46 23.65 -12.42
C ALA A 150 -18.01 23.18 -13.81
N ARG A 151 -16.78 22.66 -13.91
CA ARG A 151 -16.29 22.01 -15.12
C ARG A 151 -16.86 20.59 -15.20
N PRO A 152 -17.51 20.19 -16.30
CA PRO A 152 -18.13 18.87 -16.42
C PRO A 152 -17.15 17.74 -16.15
N LYS A 153 -17.59 16.74 -15.37
CA LYS A 153 -16.83 15.52 -15.08
C LYS A 153 -16.85 14.50 -16.23
N HIS A 154 -16.49 14.95 -17.43
CA HIS A 154 -16.55 14.15 -18.66
C HIS A 154 -15.25 14.24 -19.46
N MET A 155 -14.75 13.12 -20.00
CA MET A 155 -13.45 13.10 -20.69
C MET A 155 -13.44 13.90 -22.00
N LEU A 156 -14.59 14.12 -22.64
CA LEU A 156 -14.68 14.99 -23.82
C LEU A 156 -14.56 16.49 -23.47
N CYS A 157 -14.92 16.87 -22.24
CA CYS A 157 -14.76 18.23 -21.74
C CYS A 157 -13.34 18.52 -21.20
N ASP A 158 -12.45 17.52 -21.23
CA ASP A 158 -11.04 17.75 -20.93
C ASP A 158 -10.39 18.61 -22.04
N GLY A 159 -9.34 19.39 -21.74
CA GLY A 159 -8.84 20.42 -22.66
C GLY A 159 -9.59 21.76 -22.64
N PHE A 160 -10.91 21.77 -22.46
CA PHE A 160 -11.75 22.96 -22.59
C PHE A 160 -11.99 23.73 -21.27
N GLN A 161 -12.29 25.03 -21.41
CA GLN A 161 -12.66 25.95 -20.31
C GLN A 161 -13.63 27.04 -20.82
N LYS A 162 -14.65 27.41 -20.03
CA LYS A 162 -15.55 28.54 -20.33
C LYS A 162 -14.78 29.87 -20.37
N LEU A 163 -15.12 30.75 -21.31
CA LEU A 163 -14.55 32.10 -21.46
C LEU A 163 -14.88 32.99 -20.25
N ALA A 164 -13.99 33.93 -19.95
CA ALA A 164 -14.04 34.77 -18.76
C ALA A 164 -14.19 36.26 -19.13
N GLY A 165 -15.40 36.64 -19.56
CA GLY A 165 -15.74 38.01 -19.96
C GLY A 165 -15.84 38.22 -21.48
N PRO A 166 -16.48 39.31 -21.93
CA PRO A 166 -16.93 39.49 -23.31
C PRO A 166 -15.82 39.75 -24.35
N ASN A 167 -14.61 40.13 -23.92
CA ASN A 167 -13.53 40.52 -24.84
C ASN A 167 -12.54 39.38 -25.15
N GLY A 168 -12.88 38.12 -24.82
CA GLY A 168 -12.03 36.97 -25.12
C GLY A 168 -12.33 36.35 -26.47
N GLN A 169 -11.50 36.59 -27.49
CA GLN A 169 -11.55 35.84 -28.75
C GLN A 169 -11.25 34.35 -28.49
N GLY A 170 -12.22 33.49 -28.79
CA GLY A 170 -12.11 32.04 -28.61
C GLY A 170 -11.25 31.38 -29.68
N THR A 171 -10.41 30.43 -29.29
CA THR A 171 -9.56 29.62 -30.20
C THR A 171 -10.30 28.40 -30.77
N THR A 172 -11.63 28.45 -30.85
CA THR A 172 -12.50 27.27 -31.05
C THR A 172 -13.81 27.68 -31.72
N ASN A 173 -14.38 26.77 -32.52
CA ASN A 173 -15.69 26.95 -33.15
C ASN A 173 -16.87 26.76 -32.17
N ILE A 174 -16.61 26.38 -30.91
CA ILE A 174 -17.64 26.12 -29.90
C ILE A 174 -17.98 27.41 -29.14
N PRO A 175 -19.25 27.85 -29.11
CA PRO A 175 -19.69 29.00 -28.31
C PRO A 175 -19.30 28.91 -26.83
N ASP A 176 -18.97 30.07 -26.25
CA ASP A 176 -18.55 30.28 -24.85
C ASP A 176 -17.30 29.50 -24.37
N LEU A 177 -16.62 28.73 -25.22
CA LEU A 177 -15.50 27.88 -24.84
C LEU A 177 -14.15 28.30 -25.43
N SER A 178 -13.08 27.94 -24.71
CA SER A 178 -11.69 28.10 -25.11
C SER A 178 -10.93 26.78 -24.98
N ILE A 179 -10.04 26.47 -25.94
CA ILE A 179 -9.15 25.31 -25.88
C ILE A 179 -7.89 25.73 -25.11
N ARG A 180 -7.67 25.09 -23.96
CA ARG A 180 -6.46 25.25 -23.15
C ARG A 180 -5.39 24.19 -23.47
N HIS A 181 -5.80 23.07 -24.04
CA HIS A 181 -4.95 22.01 -24.57
C HIS A 181 -5.79 21.06 -25.43
N HIS A 182 -5.23 20.54 -26.52
CA HIS A 182 -5.92 19.61 -27.42
C HIS A 182 -6.37 18.34 -26.69
N ASN A 183 -7.62 17.92 -26.91
CA ASN A 183 -8.19 16.72 -26.32
C ASN A 183 -8.01 15.51 -27.26
N SER A 184 -7.18 14.55 -26.85
CA SER A 184 -6.92 13.32 -27.61
C SER A 184 -8.13 12.39 -27.73
N HIS A 185 -9.09 12.44 -26.81
CA HIS A 185 -10.34 11.68 -26.90
C HIS A 185 -11.26 12.25 -27.98
N VAL A 186 -11.38 13.58 -28.05
CA VAL A 186 -12.17 14.27 -29.09
C VAL A 186 -11.55 14.04 -30.46
N LYS A 187 -10.22 14.15 -30.59
CA LYS A 187 -9.51 13.82 -31.85
C LYS A 187 -9.79 12.38 -32.29
N ALA A 188 -9.62 11.40 -31.40
CA ALA A 188 -9.83 9.98 -31.73
C ALA A 188 -11.29 9.60 -32.04
N LEU A 189 -12.26 10.48 -31.77
CA LEU A 189 -13.67 10.32 -32.15
C LEU A 189 -14.03 11.03 -33.47
N ARG A 190 -13.16 11.90 -33.99
CA ARG A 190 -13.27 12.51 -35.33
C ARG A 190 -12.54 11.66 -36.39
N GLU A 191 -11.56 10.87 -35.98
CA GLU A 191 -10.79 9.95 -36.84
C GLU A 191 -11.51 8.60 -37.07
N SER A 192 -11.07 7.87 -38.10
CA SER A 192 -11.58 6.52 -38.44
C SER A 192 -11.43 5.54 -37.27
N PRO A 193 -12.43 4.67 -36.97
CA PRO A 193 -13.60 4.33 -37.79
C PRO A 193 -14.90 5.10 -37.46
N TRP A 194 -14.85 6.17 -36.67
CA TRP A 194 -16.08 6.78 -36.12
C TRP A 194 -16.98 7.49 -37.15
N PRO A 195 -16.45 8.29 -38.12
CA PRO A 195 -17.24 8.80 -39.24
C PRO A 195 -17.86 7.71 -40.11
N GLN A 196 -17.19 6.56 -40.26
CA GLN A 196 -17.67 5.42 -41.03
C GLN A 196 -18.77 4.65 -40.29
N LEU A 197 -18.68 4.58 -38.96
CA LEU A 197 -19.76 4.11 -38.10
C LEU A 197 -21.00 5.02 -38.22
N LEU A 198 -20.82 6.34 -38.26
CA LEU A 198 -21.91 7.30 -38.48
C LEU A 198 -22.58 7.10 -39.86
N ALA A 199 -21.77 6.98 -40.92
CA ALA A 199 -22.25 6.69 -42.29
C ALA A 199 -23.07 5.38 -42.36
N LEU A 200 -22.67 4.33 -41.63
CA LEU A 200 -23.40 3.06 -41.56
C LEU A 200 -24.81 3.20 -40.95
N LEU A 201 -25.04 4.20 -40.09
CA LEU A 201 -26.31 4.44 -39.42
C LEU A 201 -27.26 5.36 -40.22
N GLY A 202 -26.73 6.27 -41.05
CA GLY A 202 -27.50 7.24 -41.86
C GLY A 202 -28.26 8.27 -41.01
N LYS A 203 -29.43 8.77 -41.47
CA LYS A 203 -30.26 9.80 -40.78
C LYS A 203 -30.66 9.50 -39.31
N ALA A 204 -30.36 8.33 -38.75
CA ALA A 204 -30.59 7.99 -37.33
C ALA A 204 -29.29 7.86 -36.53
N GLY A 205 -28.13 8.06 -37.16
CA GLY A 205 -26.82 7.92 -36.55
C GLY A 205 -26.47 9.06 -35.60
N GLU A 206 -26.85 10.29 -35.95
CA GLU A 206 -26.50 11.50 -35.21
C GLU A 206 -27.10 11.46 -33.79
N GLU A 207 -28.40 11.15 -33.68
CA GLU A 207 -29.12 10.94 -32.42
C GLU A 207 -28.50 9.81 -31.57
N ILE A 208 -28.18 8.67 -32.20
CA ILE A 208 -27.55 7.52 -31.54
C ILE A 208 -26.13 7.87 -31.06
N MET A 209 -25.36 8.65 -31.84
CA MET A 209 -24.01 9.09 -31.53
C MET A 209 -24.00 10.10 -30.38
N ILE A 210 -24.86 11.12 -30.43
CA ILE A 210 -25.04 12.08 -29.33
C ILE A 210 -25.42 11.33 -28.04
N LYS A 211 -26.37 10.40 -28.10
CA LYS A 211 -26.77 9.60 -26.92
C LYS A 211 -25.63 8.70 -26.41
N LEU A 212 -24.86 8.09 -27.30
CA LEU A 212 -23.68 7.28 -26.98
C LEU A 212 -22.55 8.10 -26.33
N LEU A 213 -22.36 9.35 -26.74
CA LEU A 213 -21.28 10.21 -26.26
C LEU A 213 -21.64 11.02 -25.00
N VAL A 214 -22.93 11.23 -24.73
CA VAL A 214 -23.42 12.04 -23.60
C VAL A 214 -23.92 11.20 -22.42
N ASP A 215 -24.65 10.10 -22.67
CA ASP A 215 -25.30 9.30 -21.62
C ASP A 215 -24.58 7.95 -21.35
N ALA A 216 -23.52 7.61 -22.11
CA ALA A 216 -22.81 6.34 -21.97
C ALA A 216 -21.27 6.51 -21.89
N SER A 217 -20.60 5.46 -21.39
CA SER A 217 -19.13 5.37 -21.29
C SER A 217 -18.60 4.32 -22.25
N ILE A 218 -17.61 4.70 -23.07
CA ILE A 218 -17.04 3.86 -24.15
C ILE A 218 -15.69 3.31 -23.71
N TYR A 219 -15.52 1.99 -23.80
CA TYR A 219 -14.28 1.27 -23.50
C TYR A 219 -13.83 0.47 -24.73
N VAL A 220 -12.89 1.01 -25.50
CA VAL A 220 -12.31 0.35 -26.68
C VAL A 220 -11.32 -0.73 -26.23
N ALA A 221 -11.27 -1.87 -26.91
CA ALA A 221 -10.30 -2.90 -26.62
C ALA A 221 -8.87 -2.47 -27.01
N VAL A 222 -7.88 -2.98 -26.29
CA VAL A 222 -6.45 -2.71 -26.51
C VAL A 222 -5.82 -4.04 -26.94
N GLU A 223 -5.17 -4.05 -28.11
CA GLU A 223 -4.71 -5.29 -28.76
C GLU A 223 -3.55 -5.92 -27.98
N ALA A 224 -2.65 -5.10 -27.45
CA ALA A 224 -1.48 -5.54 -26.72
C ALA A 224 -1.80 -6.07 -25.32
N GLY A 225 -1.32 -7.27 -25.03
CA GLY A 225 -1.44 -7.93 -23.73
C GLY A 225 -2.59 -8.93 -23.70
N LEU A 226 -3.53 -8.77 -22.76
CA LEU A 226 -4.67 -9.70 -22.63
C LEU A 226 -5.86 -9.04 -21.91
N SER A 227 -6.98 -8.88 -22.62
CA SER A 227 -8.22 -8.27 -22.11
C SER A 227 -7.97 -6.89 -21.46
N ASN A 228 -7.18 -6.06 -22.15
CA ASN A 228 -6.93 -4.68 -21.79
C ASN A 228 -7.92 -3.78 -22.54
N TYR A 229 -8.26 -2.62 -21.97
CA TYR A 229 -9.21 -1.66 -22.54
C TYR A 229 -8.74 -0.23 -22.30
N HIS A 230 -9.06 0.68 -23.23
CA HIS A 230 -8.89 2.12 -23.10
C HIS A 230 -10.28 2.76 -22.92
N GLN A 231 -10.45 3.61 -21.90
CA GLN A 231 -11.68 4.41 -21.82
C GLN A 231 -11.56 5.60 -22.76
N LEU A 232 -12.46 5.67 -23.75
CA LEU A 232 -12.48 6.72 -24.78
C LEU A 232 -13.46 7.86 -24.44
N SER A 233 -14.64 7.53 -23.90
CA SER A 233 -15.66 8.52 -23.49
C SER A 233 -16.33 8.13 -22.16
N GLY A 234 -17.14 9.03 -21.61
CA GLY A 234 -17.83 8.88 -20.32
C GLY A 234 -17.21 9.69 -19.18
N VAL A 235 -17.80 9.52 -17.99
CA VAL A 235 -17.20 9.93 -16.72
C VAL A 235 -15.95 9.07 -16.47
N PRO A 236 -14.80 9.64 -16.07
CA PRO A 236 -13.59 8.85 -15.83
C PRO A 236 -13.82 7.72 -14.81
N LEU A 237 -13.52 6.47 -15.18
CA LEU A 237 -13.63 5.29 -14.30
C LEU A 237 -12.73 5.43 -13.04
N ALA A 238 -11.72 6.31 -13.10
CA ALA A 238 -10.88 6.69 -11.99
C ALA A 238 -11.60 7.53 -10.92
N GLU A 239 -12.69 8.23 -11.26
CA GLU A 239 -13.50 9.08 -10.36
C GLU A 239 -14.78 8.41 -9.86
N LEU A 240 -15.35 7.45 -10.60
CA LEU A 240 -16.54 6.71 -10.17
C LEU A 240 -16.34 5.97 -8.83
N ASP A 241 -17.44 5.70 -8.11
CA ASP A 241 -17.45 5.01 -6.81
C ASP A 241 -17.27 3.49 -6.97
N LEU A 242 -16.14 3.06 -7.57
CA LEU A 242 -15.84 1.65 -7.86
C LEU A 242 -16.10 0.71 -6.65
N PRO A 243 -16.69 -0.47 -6.87
CA PRO A 243 -17.15 -1.38 -5.82
C PRO A 243 -16.20 -1.61 -4.67
N GLY A 244 -16.65 -1.21 -3.48
CA GLY A 244 -15.89 -1.33 -2.24
C GLY A 244 -14.69 -0.38 -2.14
N GLY A 245 -14.64 0.71 -2.91
CA GLY A 245 -13.79 1.85 -2.59
C GLY A 245 -14.07 2.36 -1.17
N ASN A 246 -13.05 2.93 -0.51
CA ASN A 246 -13.24 3.66 0.75
C ASN A 246 -13.43 5.17 0.51
N VAL A 247 -13.53 5.58 -0.75
CA VAL A 247 -13.61 6.97 -1.20
C VAL A 247 -14.88 7.07 -2.02
N SER A 248 -15.91 7.68 -1.43
CA SER A 248 -17.09 8.11 -2.17
C SER A 248 -16.86 9.55 -2.61
N LEU A 249 -17.00 9.83 -3.90
CA LEU A 249 -16.50 11.08 -4.50
C LEU A 249 -17.48 11.85 -5.38
N ASN A 250 -18.80 11.68 -5.19
CA ASN A 250 -19.72 12.83 -5.31
C ASN A 250 -21.16 12.67 -4.77
N LYS A 251 -21.77 13.86 -4.54
CA LYS A 251 -23.21 14.23 -4.57
C LYS A 251 -24.25 13.34 -3.84
N GLY A 252 -24.90 13.95 -2.85
CA GLY A 252 -26.36 13.85 -2.64
C GLY A 252 -26.94 12.65 -1.88
N SER A 253 -26.34 11.45 -1.96
CA SER A 253 -26.89 10.28 -1.27
C SER A 253 -26.90 10.44 0.25
N ALA A 254 -27.90 9.86 0.91
CA ALA A 254 -28.10 9.97 2.36
C ALA A 254 -26.89 9.40 3.15
N CYS A 255 -26.69 9.91 4.36
CA CYS A 255 -25.53 9.60 5.20
C CYS A 255 -25.62 8.19 5.81
N GLU A 256 -25.41 7.15 5.00
CA GLU A 256 -25.50 5.74 5.41
C GLU A 256 -24.58 5.41 6.59
N VAL A 257 -25.12 4.67 7.56
CA VAL A 257 -24.36 4.20 8.73
C VAL A 257 -23.41 3.07 8.32
N ARG A 258 -22.12 3.31 8.49
CA ARG A 258 -21.06 2.33 8.17
C ARG A 258 -21.20 1.07 9.02
N LYS A 259 -21.13 -0.09 8.37
CA LYS A 259 -21.23 -1.41 9.01
C LYS A 259 -20.00 -1.63 9.92
N PRO A 260 -20.12 -2.32 11.08
CA PRO A 260 -18.99 -2.53 12.00
C PRO A 260 -17.77 -3.24 11.39
N THR A 261 -17.93 -3.97 10.28
CA THR A 261 -16.83 -4.60 9.53
C THR A 261 -15.97 -3.56 8.80
N ASP A 262 -16.57 -2.46 8.33
CA ASP A 262 -15.88 -1.39 7.62
C ASP A 262 -15.22 -0.38 8.57
N ILE A 263 -15.60 -0.38 9.85
CA ILE A 263 -14.97 0.42 10.90
C ILE A 263 -13.78 -0.36 11.47
N THR A 264 -12.58 0.19 11.31
CA THR A 264 -11.30 -0.43 11.74
C THR A 264 -10.48 0.54 12.58
N LEU A 265 -9.89 0.06 13.67
CA LEU A 265 -9.07 0.87 14.57
C LEU A 265 -7.85 1.46 13.85
N VAL A 266 -7.49 2.71 14.15
CA VAL A 266 -6.39 3.42 13.47
C VAL A 266 -5.03 3.08 14.13
N ARG A 267 -4.72 1.79 14.18
CA ARG A 267 -3.53 1.22 14.86
C ARG A 267 -2.19 1.80 14.37
N SER A 268 -2.16 2.40 13.18
CA SER A 268 -1.02 3.21 12.70
C SER A 268 -0.56 4.30 13.68
N ARG A 269 -1.45 4.79 14.56
CA ARG A 269 -1.15 5.81 15.58
C ARG A 269 -0.21 5.38 16.70
N ILE A 270 -0.02 4.08 16.98
CA ILE A 270 0.90 3.65 18.06
C ILE A 270 2.38 3.82 17.70
N PHE A 271 2.69 3.80 16.40
CA PHE A 271 4.07 3.70 15.91
C PHE A 271 4.84 5.03 16.00
N TYR A 272 6.15 4.91 16.25
CA TYR A 272 7.15 5.99 16.23
C TYR A 272 6.74 7.23 17.06
N ALA A 273 6.12 6.97 18.20
CA ALA A 273 5.61 7.98 19.12
C ALA A 273 6.75 8.78 19.79
N LYS A 274 6.46 10.02 20.20
CA LYS A 274 7.33 10.78 21.11
C LYS A 274 6.72 10.76 22.52
N PRO A 275 7.52 10.61 23.60
CA PRO A 275 7.04 10.66 24.97
C PRO A 275 6.42 12.02 25.30
N SER A 276 5.79 12.13 26.47
CA SER A 276 5.60 13.42 27.14
C SER A 276 6.71 13.59 28.17
N LEU A 277 7.17 14.83 28.34
CA LEU A 277 8.23 15.17 29.30
C LEU A 277 7.60 15.88 30.50
N ARG A 278 8.12 15.60 31.70
CA ARG A 278 7.94 16.45 32.88
C ARG A 278 8.84 17.68 32.76
N THR A 279 8.64 18.68 33.63
CA THR A 279 9.50 19.88 33.71
C THR A 279 10.97 19.53 33.95
N ASN A 280 11.26 18.48 34.73
CA ASN A 280 12.61 17.95 34.96
C ASN A 280 13.13 17.01 33.84
N GLY A 281 12.55 17.04 32.63
CA GLY A 281 13.00 16.26 31.47
C GLY A 281 12.72 14.74 31.50
N LEU A 282 12.30 14.18 32.64
CA LEU A 282 11.93 12.77 32.77
C LEU A 282 10.67 12.43 31.96
N VAL A 283 10.48 11.15 31.65
CA VAL A 283 9.26 10.68 30.96
C VAL A 283 8.05 10.80 31.90
N GLN A 284 6.94 11.29 31.35
CA GLN A 284 5.64 11.27 32.01
C GLN A 284 4.88 10.01 31.59
N ALA A 285 4.80 9.03 32.49
CA ALA A 285 3.98 7.83 32.33
C ALA A 285 2.47 8.15 32.30
N GLY A 286 1.67 7.21 31.79
CA GLY A 286 0.21 7.36 31.66
C GLY A 286 -0.19 8.10 30.38
N TYR A 287 -1.10 9.08 30.49
CA TYR A 287 -1.65 9.86 29.37
C TYR A 287 -0.95 11.22 29.19
N LYS A 288 -0.98 11.77 27.97
CA LYS A 288 -0.45 13.13 27.66
C LYS A 288 -1.26 14.23 28.36
N HIS A 289 -0.67 15.41 28.57
CA HIS A 289 -1.41 16.56 29.14
C HIS A 289 -2.60 17.00 28.27
N ILE A 290 -2.48 16.97 26.93
CA ILE A 290 -3.57 17.23 25.97
C ILE A 290 -4.66 16.15 25.91
N HIS A 291 -4.61 15.12 26.76
CA HIS A 291 -5.64 14.08 26.77
C HIS A 291 -6.87 14.55 27.54
N VAL A 292 -8.09 14.24 27.07
CA VAL A 292 -9.34 14.70 27.70
C VAL A 292 -9.42 14.40 29.21
N LEU A 293 -8.96 13.22 29.65
CA LEU A 293 -8.93 12.85 31.08
C LEU A 293 -7.88 13.62 31.92
N ASN A 294 -6.90 14.26 31.27
CA ASN A 294 -5.93 15.14 31.93
C ASN A 294 -6.32 16.62 31.84
N GLN A 295 -6.91 17.06 30.72
CA GLN A 295 -7.48 18.41 30.58
C GLN A 295 -8.68 18.62 31.50
N HIS A 296 -9.46 17.57 31.77
CA HIS A 296 -10.62 17.60 32.66
C HIS A 296 -10.42 16.63 33.84
N ARG A 297 -9.29 16.80 34.56
CA ARG A 297 -9.19 16.29 35.93
C ARG A 297 -10.19 17.02 36.81
N ARG A 298 -10.73 16.32 37.81
CA ARG A 298 -11.51 16.95 38.88
C ARG A 298 -10.58 17.88 39.68
N PRO A 299 -10.95 19.15 39.95
CA PRO A 299 -10.23 20.00 40.90
C PRO A 299 -10.13 19.34 42.28
N SER A 300 -9.09 19.69 43.05
CA SER A 300 -9.03 19.40 44.49
C SER A 300 -10.15 20.11 45.25
N ASP A 301 -10.49 21.32 44.80
CA ASP A 301 -11.27 22.28 45.56
C ASP A 301 -12.77 22.10 45.26
N SER A 302 -13.58 22.12 46.32
CA SER A 302 -15.02 21.82 46.27
C SER A 302 -15.88 22.96 45.72
N THR A 303 -15.32 24.16 45.57
CA THR A 303 -16.04 25.42 45.35
C THR A 303 -16.62 25.60 43.93
N ASN A 304 -16.21 24.80 42.94
CA ASN A 304 -16.58 25.03 41.53
C ASN A 304 -17.26 23.81 40.88
N LEU A 305 -18.44 23.45 41.41
CA LEU A 305 -19.23 22.30 40.98
C LEU A 305 -19.62 22.33 39.49
N ASP A 306 -20.00 23.49 38.96
CA ASP A 306 -20.47 23.64 37.59
C ASP A 306 -19.32 23.41 36.58
N ALA A 307 -18.09 23.88 36.88
CA ALA A 307 -16.90 23.56 36.08
C ALA A 307 -16.57 22.06 36.09
N GLY A 308 -16.69 21.41 37.26
CA GLY A 308 -16.55 19.96 37.38
C GLY A 308 -17.56 19.20 36.52
N ARG A 309 -18.81 19.66 36.49
CA ARG A 309 -19.87 19.08 35.66
C ARG A 309 -19.64 19.28 34.16
N GLN A 310 -19.21 20.47 33.74
CA GLN A 310 -18.83 20.73 32.35
C GLN A 310 -17.72 19.79 31.88
N GLY A 311 -16.72 19.51 32.72
CA GLY A 311 -15.66 18.53 32.45
C GLY A 311 -16.18 17.11 32.20
N VAL A 312 -17.17 16.65 32.98
CA VAL A 312 -17.83 15.35 32.77
C VAL A 312 -18.56 15.32 31.43
N ILE A 313 -19.33 16.37 31.10
CA ILE A 313 -20.05 16.45 29.81
C ILE A 313 -19.08 16.46 28.64
N LYS A 314 -17.94 17.18 28.73
CA LYS A 314 -16.90 17.13 27.70
C LYS A 314 -16.36 15.70 27.51
N ILE A 315 -16.06 14.96 28.59
CA ILE A 315 -15.64 13.55 28.46
C ILE A 315 -16.73 12.69 27.78
N MET A 316 -18.02 12.90 28.10
CA MET A 316 -19.14 12.24 27.41
C MET A 316 -19.20 12.58 25.91
N MET A 317 -18.84 13.80 25.51
CA MET A 317 -18.80 14.22 24.09
C MET A 317 -17.64 13.55 23.31
N TYR A 318 -16.50 13.25 23.95
CA TYR A 318 -15.47 12.42 23.34
C TYR A 318 -15.88 10.93 23.27
N MET A 319 -16.67 10.44 24.24
CA MET A 319 -17.08 9.04 24.35
C MET A 319 -18.27 8.67 23.44
N PHE A 320 -19.23 9.58 23.26
CA PHE A 320 -20.47 9.38 22.49
C PHE A 320 -20.69 10.47 21.42
N PRO A 321 -19.69 10.76 20.56
CA PRO A 321 -19.73 11.90 19.64
C PRO A 321 -20.97 11.94 18.74
N ARG A 322 -21.46 10.80 18.23
CA ARG A 322 -22.64 10.74 17.36
C ARG A 322 -23.93 11.11 18.11
N GLN A 323 -24.02 10.82 19.41
CA GLN A 323 -25.17 11.22 20.24
C GLN A 323 -25.23 12.73 20.48
N PHE A 324 -24.08 13.43 20.38
CA PHE A 324 -23.98 14.89 20.46
C PHE A 324 -23.89 15.58 19.08
N GLY A 325 -24.06 14.83 17.97
CA GLY A 325 -24.01 15.37 16.60
C GLY A 325 -22.61 15.66 16.06
N LEU A 326 -21.56 15.20 16.74
CA LEU A 326 -20.15 15.45 16.40
C LEU A 326 -19.62 14.50 15.32
N HIS A 327 -18.48 14.86 14.72
CA HIS A 327 -17.79 14.07 13.72
C HIS A 327 -17.39 12.70 14.29
N ASN A 328 -17.76 11.62 13.62
CA ASN A 328 -17.60 10.26 14.12
C ASN A 328 -17.31 9.25 13.00
N VAL A 329 -16.87 8.04 13.36
CA VAL A 329 -16.53 6.99 12.37
C VAL A 329 -17.73 6.31 11.72
N PHE A 330 -18.92 6.42 12.31
CA PHE A 330 -20.11 5.68 11.91
C PHE A 330 -20.84 6.36 10.74
N THR A 331 -20.94 7.69 10.74
CA THR A 331 -21.65 8.46 9.70
C THR A 331 -20.76 9.43 8.95
N SER A 332 -19.96 10.25 9.64
CA SER A 332 -19.30 11.43 9.05
C SER A 332 -18.34 11.11 7.90
N GLN A 333 -18.38 11.90 6.83
CA GLN A 333 -17.46 11.85 5.69
C GLN A 333 -16.06 12.35 6.10
N VAL A 334 -14.99 11.70 5.62
CA VAL A 334 -13.61 11.99 6.07
C VAL A 334 -12.89 12.94 5.10
N ASP A 335 -12.51 14.11 5.59
CA ASP A 335 -11.77 15.11 4.81
C ASP A 335 -10.30 14.70 4.59
N HIS A 336 -10.02 14.08 3.44
CA HIS A 336 -8.66 13.70 3.02
C HIS A 336 -7.76 14.88 2.61
N THR A 337 -8.25 16.12 2.64
CA THR A 337 -7.39 17.31 2.63
C THR A 337 -6.82 17.58 4.02
N LYS A 338 -7.49 17.19 5.10
CA LYS A 338 -7.03 17.36 6.50
C LYS A 338 -6.33 16.12 7.08
N THR A 339 -6.73 14.90 6.70
CA THR A 339 -6.13 13.65 7.23
C THR A 339 -5.64 12.68 6.14
N SER A 340 -4.46 12.09 6.36
CA SER A 340 -3.92 10.98 5.56
C SER A 340 -4.25 9.59 6.13
N GLN A 341 -5.04 9.51 7.19
CA GLN A 341 -5.53 8.26 7.78
C GLN A 341 -6.95 7.94 7.29
N LYS A 342 -7.40 6.69 7.50
CA LYS A 342 -8.76 6.25 7.14
C LYS A 342 -9.87 7.01 7.88
N PHE A 343 -9.59 7.52 9.08
CA PHE A 343 -10.49 8.35 9.89
C PHE A 343 -9.74 9.56 10.44
N GLN A 344 -10.48 10.61 10.82
CA GLN A 344 -9.93 11.79 11.50
C GLN A 344 -9.31 11.42 12.87
N ASP A 345 -8.35 12.20 13.32
CA ASP A 345 -7.76 12.06 14.66
C ASP A 345 -8.70 12.71 15.70
N TYR A 346 -9.21 11.90 16.62
CA TYR A 346 -10.17 12.31 17.64
C TYR A 346 -9.51 12.56 19.00
N MET A 347 -8.18 12.54 19.07
CA MET A 347 -7.45 12.76 20.32
C MET A 347 -7.53 14.18 20.86
N SER A 348 -7.98 15.14 20.05
CA SER A 348 -8.32 16.49 20.45
C SER A 348 -9.54 16.94 19.66
N ARG A 349 -10.60 17.31 20.36
CA ARG A 349 -11.87 17.82 19.81
C ARG A 349 -12.20 19.22 20.32
N GLU A 350 -11.32 19.89 21.05
CA GLU A 350 -11.66 21.18 21.68
C GLU A 350 -12.13 22.25 20.69
N GLU A 351 -11.66 22.23 19.44
CA GLU A 351 -12.12 23.15 18.38
C GLU A 351 -13.53 22.86 17.87
N GLU A 352 -13.98 21.61 17.99
CA GLU A 352 -15.34 21.14 17.64
C GLU A 352 -16.30 21.31 18.83
N ILE A 353 -15.77 21.18 20.05
CA ILE A 353 -16.55 21.20 21.30
C ILE A 353 -16.71 22.62 21.85
N ALA A 354 -15.69 23.50 21.76
CA ALA A 354 -15.76 24.85 22.34
C ALA A 354 -16.94 25.70 21.83
N PRO A 355 -17.30 25.71 20.52
CA PRO A 355 -18.46 26.45 20.02
C PRO A 355 -19.81 26.02 20.61
N ILE A 356 -19.89 24.82 21.21
CA ILE A 356 -21.13 24.30 21.82
C ILE A 356 -21.36 24.89 23.22
N PHE A 357 -20.29 25.35 23.88
CA PHE A 357 -20.33 26.03 25.19
C PHE A 357 -20.29 27.57 25.07
N GLN A 358 -19.89 28.10 23.92
CA GLN A 358 -19.93 29.54 23.63
C GLN A 358 -21.37 30.06 23.60
N ALA A 359 -21.56 31.30 24.06
CA ALA A 359 -22.81 32.02 23.94
C ALA A 359 -23.06 32.47 22.48
N LYS A 360 -24.30 32.83 22.16
CA LYS A 360 -24.60 33.53 20.90
C LYS A 360 -24.14 34.99 20.99
N PRO A 361 -23.87 35.67 19.87
CA PRO A 361 -23.79 37.14 19.85
C PRO A 361 -25.06 37.73 20.48
N GLY A 362 -24.90 38.57 21.52
CA GLY A 362 -26.00 39.18 22.27
C GLY A 362 -26.51 38.40 23.50
N ASP A 363 -25.97 37.22 23.81
CA ASP A 363 -26.32 36.45 25.02
C ASP A 363 -25.14 36.45 26.00
N ALA A 364 -25.38 36.89 27.25
CA ALA A 364 -24.33 37.01 28.26
C ALA A 364 -24.00 35.67 28.98
N THR A 365 -24.80 34.62 28.77
CA THR A 365 -24.68 33.37 29.53
C THR A 365 -24.03 32.23 28.74
N PRO A 366 -23.05 31.50 29.30
CA PRO A 366 -22.43 30.37 28.62
C PRO A 366 -23.42 29.20 28.49
N ARG A 367 -23.54 28.67 27.27
CA ARG A 367 -24.62 27.75 26.92
C ARG A 367 -24.45 26.38 27.60
N LYS A 368 -25.41 25.98 28.45
CA LYS A 368 -25.43 24.63 29.05
C LYS A 368 -25.88 23.58 28.00
N PRO A 369 -25.02 22.65 27.56
CA PRO A 369 -25.36 21.69 26.50
C PRO A 369 -26.40 20.65 26.95
N LYS A 370 -27.34 20.32 26.06
CA LYS A 370 -28.48 19.42 26.34
C LYS A 370 -28.06 17.95 26.21
N ILE A 371 -27.81 17.27 27.33
CA ILE A 371 -27.47 15.84 27.37
C ILE A 371 -28.60 15.00 26.71
N PRO A 372 -28.27 14.11 25.75
CA PRO A 372 -29.23 13.19 25.12
C PRO A 372 -29.97 12.32 26.15
N LYS A 373 -31.27 12.02 25.91
CA LYS A 373 -32.14 11.39 26.94
C LYS A 373 -31.55 10.13 27.60
N ARG A 374 -30.94 9.22 26.81
CA ARG A 374 -30.33 7.96 27.29
C ARG A 374 -28.93 8.08 27.92
N LEU A 375 -28.33 9.27 27.93
CA LEU A 375 -27.00 9.49 28.54
C LEU A 375 -27.09 10.31 29.84
N ARG A 376 -28.29 10.47 30.39
CA ARG A 376 -28.53 11.21 31.64
C ARG A 376 -28.33 10.30 32.84
N CYS A 377 -28.15 10.89 34.01
CA CYS A 377 -28.02 10.21 35.29
C CYS A 377 -26.88 9.17 35.31
N ASP A 378 -27.15 7.91 34.97
CA ASP A 378 -26.25 6.78 35.15
C ASP A 378 -24.93 6.97 34.40
N VAL A 379 -24.99 7.34 33.12
CA VAL A 379 -23.79 7.58 32.30
C VAL A 379 -22.99 8.79 32.81
N GLU A 380 -23.66 9.83 33.31
CA GLU A 380 -23.02 11.01 33.90
C GLU A 380 -22.24 10.62 35.17
N GLN A 381 -22.82 9.76 36.03
CA GLN A 381 -22.13 9.23 37.21
C GLN A 381 -21.03 8.22 36.86
N LEU A 382 -21.20 7.37 35.85
CA LEU A 382 -20.17 6.42 35.39
C LEU A 382 -18.95 7.15 34.81
N VAL A 383 -19.14 8.21 34.02
CA VAL A 383 -18.04 9.03 33.50
C VAL A 383 -17.36 9.83 34.63
N LYS A 384 -18.12 10.34 35.61
CA LYS A 384 -17.57 10.95 36.84
C LYS A 384 -16.76 9.93 37.67
N ARG A 385 -17.20 8.67 37.76
CA ARG A 385 -16.44 7.58 38.42
C ARG A 385 -15.16 7.25 37.65
N LEU A 386 -15.20 7.21 36.32
CA LEU A 386 -14.02 7.04 35.46
C LEU A 386 -12.99 8.18 35.65
N GLN A 387 -13.45 9.43 35.78
CA GLN A 387 -12.59 10.59 36.07
C GLN A 387 -11.87 10.44 37.44
N ILE A 388 -12.58 9.96 38.47
CA ILE A 388 -12.03 9.72 39.82
C ILE A 388 -11.06 8.51 39.83
N LEU A 389 -11.37 7.45 39.07
CA LEU A 389 -10.49 6.29 38.94
C LEU A 389 -9.21 6.64 38.16
N HIS A 390 -9.31 7.46 37.12
CA HIS A 390 -8.17 8.00 36.38
C HIS A 390 -7.24 8.84 37.26
N SER A 391 -7.78 9.73 38.12
CA SER A 391 -6.93 10.56 39.00
C SER A 391 -6.24 9.76 40.11
N ARG A 392 -6.82 8.63 40.54
CA ARG A 392 -6.23 7.69 41.50
C ARG A 392 -5.28 6.65 40.87
N CYS A 393 -5.15 6.60 39.55
CA CYS A 393 -4.36 5.58 38.87
C CYS A 393 -2.86 5.95 38.82
N SER A 394 -2.02 5.29 39.63
CA SER A 394 -0.56 5.47 39.53
C SER A 394 0.02 4.70 38.34
N TYR A 395 0.09 5.39 37.20
CA TYR A 395 0.65 4.85 35.96
C TYR A 395 2.14 4.49 36.06
N THR A 396 2.92 5.17 36.92
CA THR A 396 4.35 4.90 37.10
C THR A 396 4.57 3.55 37.76
N GLU A 397 3.94 3.29 38.91
CA GLU A 397 4.05 2.00 39.61
C GLU A 397 3.56 0.84 38.75
N LEU A 398 2.46 1.03 38.01
CA LEU A 398 1.95 0.02 37.07
C LEU A 398 2.96 -0.26 35.94
N LEU A 399 3.63 0.76 35.42
CA LEU A 399 4.63 0.60 34.35
C LEU A 399 5.88 -0.12 34.88
N SER A 400 6.39 0.27 36.04
CA SER A 400 7.56 -0.36 36.67
C SER A 400 7.29 -1.80 37.13
N TYR A 401 6.07 -2.10 37.62
CA TYR A 401 5.67 -3.46 38.03
C TYR A 401 5.47 -4.40 36.84
N TYR A 402 4.69 -4.01 35.81
CA TYR A 402 4.38 -4.91 34.69
C TYR A 402 5.42 -4.90 33.57
N CYS A 403 6.16 -3.81 33.41
CA CYS A 403 7.09 -3.55 32.31
C CYS A 403 8.43 -2.99 32.85
N SER A 404 8.99 -3.66 33.85
CA SER A 404 10.27 -3.30 34.48
C SER A 404 11.41 -3.22 33.46
N CYS A 405 12.28 -2.25 33.61
CA CYS A 405 13.51 -2.04 32.85
C CYS A 405 14.70 -1.79 33.79
N VAL A 406 15.87 -1.58 33.19
CA VAL A 406 17.16 -1.42 33.90
C VAL A 406 17.10 -0.33 34.98
N PHE A 407 16.40 0.77 34.70
CA PHE A 407 16.32 1.96 35.55
C PHE A 407 15.32 1.86 36.72
N ASP A 408 14.46 0.83 36.75
CA ASP A 408 13.52 0.65 37.88
C ASP A 408 14.17 -0.09 39.06
N ARG A 409 15.42 -0.56 38.92
CA ARG A 409 16.17 -1.15 40.04
C ARG A 409 16.79 -0.05 40.89
N PRO A 410 16.36 0.17 42.14
CA PRO A 410 17.14 0.97 43.08
C PRO A 410 18.51 0.33 43.24
N SER A 411 19.55 1.16 43.37
CA SER A 411 20.90 0.68 43.64
C SER A 411 20.89 -0.16 44.91
N GLN A 412 21.24 -1.45 44.79
CA GLN A 412 21.46 -2.28 45.95
C GLN A 412 22.65 -1.72 46.72
N ILE A 413 22.38 -0.98 47.79
CA ILE A 413 23.33 -0.74 48.87
C ILE A 413 23.70 -2.12 49.39
N ARG A 414 24.83 -2.65 48.90
CA ARG A 414 25.47 -3.85 49.43
C ARG A 414 25.89 -3.51 50.85
N LYS A 415 25.00 -3.74 51.83
CA LYS A 415 25.38 -3.79 53.24
C LYS A 415 26.63 -4.67 53.33
N PRO A 416 27.77 -4.17 53.84
CA PRO A 416 28.99 -4.96 53.85
C PRO A 416 28.74 -6.22 54.68
N LYS A 417 28.80 -7.40 54.04
CA LYS A 417 28.81 -8.66 54.78
C LYS A 417 30.09 -8.67 55.59
N ALA A 418 29.97 -8.44 56.89
CA ALA A 418 31.08 -8.51 57.83
C ALA A 418 31.67 -9.93 57.85
N LYS A 419 32.68 -10.18 57.02
CA LYS A 419 33.52 -11.37 57.12
C LYS A 419 34.30 -11.24 58.43
N LYS A 420 33.93 -12.01 59.44
CA LYS A 420 34.82 -12.28 60.58
C LYS A 420 36.09 -12.94 60.01
N VAL A 421 37.24 -12.30 60.23
CA VAL A 421 38.56 -12.86 59.93
C VAL A 421 39.14 -13.37 61.25
N PRO A 422 39.53 -14.65 61.38
CA PRO A 422 40.27 -15.12 62.54
C PRO A 422 41.65 -14.46 62.62
N MET A 423 42.15 -14.18 63.82
CA MET A 423 43.50 -13.66 64.00
C MET A 423 44.55 -14.68 63.57
N SER A 424 45.56 -14.23 62.81
CA SER A 424 46.93 -14.71 62.96
C SER A 424 47.91 -13.59 62.60
N THR A 425 49.09 -13.59 63.22
CA THR A 425 50.02 -12.47 63.22
C THR A 425 51.24 -12.73 62.35
N ARG A 426 51.67 -11.72 61.57
CA ARG A 426 53.09 -11.33 61.44
C ARG A 426 53.30 -9.98 60.72
N LYS A 427 54.34 -9.27 61.15
CA LYS A 427 54.98 -8.09 60.53
C LYS A 427 55.96 -8.59 59.41
N PRO A 428 56.39 -7.78 58.41
CA PRO A 428 57.17 -6.55 58.62
C PRO A 428 56.93 -5.35 57.65
N LYS A 429 57.72 -4.29 57.86
CA LYS A 429 57.98 -3.12 56.99
C LYS A 429 59.47 -3.19 56.48
N PRO A 430 60.12 -2.12 55.95
CA PRO A 430 59.97 -1.56 54.60
C PRO A 430 61.31 -1.26 53.83
N SER A 431 61.28 -1.13 52.50
CA SER A 431 62.35 -0.52 51.68
C SER A 431 61.81 -0.20 50.28
N GLN A 432 61.70 1.06 49.83
CA GLN A 432 62.73 1.93 49.19
C GLN A 432 62.89 1.74 47.65
N HIS A 433 62.97 2.88 46.95
CA HIS A 433 63.27 3.11 45.51
C HIS A 433 64.80 2.99 45.24
N PRO A 434 65.39 3.11 44.00
CA PRO A 434 64.92 3.90 42.85
C PRO A 434 65.33 3.50 41.38
N PHE A 435 65.02 4.40 40.42
CA PHE A 435 65.65 4.68 39.10
C PHE A 435 65.83 3.55 38.04
N SER A 436 65.09 3.57 36.92
CA SER A 436 65.43 4.23 35.61
C SER A 436 65.94 3.22 34.54
N ARG A 437 65.84 3.36 33.20
CA ARG A 437 65.31 4.31 32.16
C ARG A 437 65.25 3.47 30.83
N SER A 438 64.76 3.84 29.63
CA SER A 438 64.02 4.98 29.02
C SER A 438 63.62 4.64 27.56
N ASN A 439 62.70 5.42 26.96
CA ASN A 439 62.49 5.61 25.49
C ASN A 439 61.80 4.47 24.69
N GLN A 440 60.98 4.74 23.64
CA GLN A 440 60.60 6.02 23.01
C GLN A 440 59.18 6.01 22.37
N LYS A 441 58.38 7.06 22.62
CA LYS A 441 57.52 7.92 21.73
C LYS A 441 56.67 7.30 20.57
N CYS A 442 55.53 7.88 20.13
CA CYS A 442 54.76 9.07 20.54
C CYS A 442 53.32 9.04 19.96
N ALA A 443 52.33 9.66 20.62
CA ALA A 443 51.10 10.18 19.98
C ALA A 443 50.39 11.28 20.81
N SER A 444 50.09 12.40 20.15
CA SER A 444 49.32 13.61 20.54
C SER A 444 48.37 13.60 21.76
N SER A 445 48.73 14.41 22.76
CA SER A 445 47.90 15.43 23.45
C SER A 445 46.38 15.23 23.61
N GLN A 446 45.94 15.01 24.85
CA GLN A 446 44.59 15.37 25.33
C GLN A 446 44.64 16.69 26.12
N MET A 447 43.65 17.57 25.93
CA MET A 447 43.39 18.67 26.88
C MET A 447 42.32 18.25 27.89
N HIS A 448 42.53 18.58 29.16
CA HIS A 448 41.54 18.37 30.21
C HIS A 448 40.42 19.42 30.15
N PRO A 449 39.14 19.02 30.27
CA PRO A 449 38.12 19.85 30.89
C PRO A 449 38.25 19.75 32.42
N GLU A 450 38.14 20.89 33.12
CA GLU A 450 38.24 20.95 34.58
C GLU A 450 37.02 20.34 35.28
N ALA A 451 37.18 19.92 36.53
CA ALA A 451 36.14 19.23 37.29
C ALA A 451 35.19 20.21 38.01
N GLY A 452 33.88 20.11 37.75
CA GLY A 452 32.86 20.92 38.42
C GLY A 452 31.53 20.18 38.66
N THR A 453 31.07 20.20 39.91
CA THR A 453 29.72 19.78 40.38
C THR A 453 29.26 18.32 40.20
N SER A 454 29.30 17.58 41.32
CA SER A 454 28.32 16.54 41.72
C SER A 454 27.83 15.54 40.66
N GLY A 455 28.59 14.46 40.45
CA GLY A 455 28.23 13.39 39.53
C GLY A 455 27.03 12.54 39.97
N THR A 456 25.93 12.60 39.21
CA THR A 456 24.94 11.51 39.18
C THR A 456 25.50 10.40 38.29
N GLN A 457 25.88 9.25 38.87
CA GLN A 457 26.32 8.09 38.06
C GLN A 457 25.18 7.62 37.15
N VAL A 458 25.31 7.91 35.86
CA VAL A 458 24.39 7.45 34.82
C VAL A 458 24.55 5.94 34.66
N GLN A 459 23.55 5.18 35.12
CA GLN A 459 23.48 3.74 34.86
C GLN A 459 23.57 3.49 33.35
N SER A 460 24.59 2.73 32.95
CA SER A 460 24.76 2.26 31.58
C SER A 460 23.64 1.29 31.19
N LEU A 461 23.44 1.12 29.87
CA LEU A 461 22.70 -0.03 29.37
C LEU A 461 23.53 -1.30 29.60
N PRO A 462 22.90 -2.47 29.80
CA PRO A 462 23.59 -3.76 29.74
C PRO A 462 24.27 -3.96 28.39
N GLU A 463 25.19 -4.91 28.31
CA GLU A 463 25.68 -5.43 27.03
C GLU A 463 24.54 -6.15 26.28
N TYR A 464 24.50 -6.01 24.96
CA TYR A 464 23.51 -6.62 24.07
C TYR A 464 24.11 -6.85 22.68
N ASP A 465 23.76 -7.95 22.02
CA ASP A 465 24.13 -8.20 20.62
C ASP A 465 23.17 -7.49 19.66
N SER A 466 21.91 -7.31 20.07
CA SER A 466 20.87 -6.73 19.24
C SER A 466 19.98 -5.79 20.01
N LEU A 467 19.75 -4.60 19.45
CA LEU A 467 18.88 -3.58 20.05
C LEU A 467 17.44 -4.06 20.32
N VAL A 468 17.01 -5.20 19.75
CA VAL A 468 15.68 -5.78 20.01
C VAL A 468 15.57 -6.52 21.34
N GLU A 469 16.69 -6.87 22.00
CA GLU A 469 16.70 -7.47 23.34
C GLU A 469 16.23 -6.49 24.42
N LEU A 470 16.50 -5.19 24.21
CA LEU A 470 16.05 -4.10 25.08
C LEU A 470 14.55 -3.76 24.95
N ALA A 471 13.78 -4.53 24.16
CA ALA A 471 12.35 -4.32 23.97
C ALA A 471 11.52 -5.07 25.03
N THR A 472 10.58 -4.35 25.65
CA THR A 472 9.55 -4.92 26.54
C THR A 472 8.72 -5.98 25.78
N PRO A 473 8.64 -7.24 26.27
CA PRO A 473 7.80 -8.27 25.67
C PRO A 473 6.32 -7.88 25.55
N SER A 474 5.68 -8.27 24.46
CA SER A 474 4.27 -7.88 24.18
C SER A 474 3.27 -8.37 25.23
N PHE A 475 3.57 -9.46 25.95
CA PHE A 475 2.73 -9.94 27.06
C PHE A 475 2.82 -9.04 28.30
N GLN A 476 3.99 -8.42 28.58
CA GLN A 476 4.14 -7.43 29.65
C GLN A 476 3.35 -6.15 29.32
N VAL A 477 3.49 -5.65 28.09
CA VAL A 477 2.72 -4.49 27.58
C VAL A 477 1.21 -4.77 27.63
N SER A 478 0.78 -5.99 27.32
CA SER A 478 -0.59 -6.46 27.45
C SER A 478 -1.07 -6.41 28.91
N SER A 479 -0.32 -6.99 29.85
CA SER A 479 -0.66 -6.96 31.28
C SER A 479 -0.74 -5.53 31.83
N PHE A 480 0.21 -4.64 31.48
CA PHE A 480 0.18 -3.22 31.83
C PHE A 480 -1.10 -2.54 31.31
N CYS A 481 -1.39 -2.66 30.01
CA CYS A 481 -2.56 -2.01 29.40
C CYS A 481 -3.87 -2.54 30.00
N ARG A 482 -3.98 -3.86 30.22
CA ARG A 482 -5.16 -4.50 30.83
C ARG A 482 -5.35 -4.08 32.29
N ALA A 483 -4.27 -3.97 33.06
CA ALA A 483 -4.32 -3.51 34.45
C ALA A 483 -4.70 -2.04 34.56
N VAL A 484 -4.16 -1.17 33.69
CA VAL A 484 -4.56 0.24 33.60
C VAL A 484 -6.04 0.38 33.22
N LEU A 485 -6.49 -0.27 32.15
CA LEU A 485 -7.88 -0.20 31.70
C LEU A 485 -8.85 -0.75 32.76
N SER A 486 -8.48 -1.85 33.44
CA SER A 486 -9.26 -2.43 34.55
C SER A 486 -9.28 -1.57 35.82
N LYS A 487 -8.35 -0.62 35.98
CA LYS A 487 -8.34 0.34 37.10
C LYS A 487 -9.08 1.64 36.77
N ILE A 488 -9.09 2.10 35.52
CA ILE A 488 -9.73 3.38 35.15
C ILE A 488 -11.17 3.27 34.68
N ILE A 489 -11.59 2.15 34.07
CA ILE A 489 -12.95 1.96 33.57
C ILE A 489 -13.81 1.31 34.67
N PRO A 490 -14.90 1.96 35.15
CA PRO A 490 -15.86 1.35 36.07
C PRO A 490 -16.47 0.06 35.52
N ASP A 491 -16.54 -0.98 36.34
CA ASP A 491 -16.98 -2.30 35.87
C ASP A 491 -18.43 -2.35 35.38
N SER A 492 -19.32 -1.53 35.96
CA SER A 492 -20.72 -1.38 35.51
C SER A 492 -20.86 -0.89 34.06
N LEU A 493 -19.81 -0.31 33.44
CA LEU A 493 -19.85 0.03 32.01
C LEU A 493 -19.88 -1.22 31.11
N TRP A 494 -19.41 -2.37 31.60
CA TRP A 494 -19.43 -3.63 30.86
C TRP A 494 -20.78 -4.37 30.96
N GLY A 495 -21.71 -3.89 31.78
CA GLY A 495 -22.92 -4.60 32.18
C GLY A 495 -22.82 -5.11 33.61
N ASP A 496 -23.88 -5.78 34.03
CA ASP A 496 -24.10 -6.15 35.43
C ASP A 496 -23.72 -7.61 35.70
N GLU A 497 -23.44 -7.92 36.96
CA GLU A 497 -23.12 -9.27 37.46
C GLU A 497 -22.17 -10.09 36.55
N ASP A 498 -22.58 -11.28 36.11
CA ASP A 498 -21.79 -12.17 35.27
C ASP A 498 -21.73 -11.73 33.79
N ALA A 499 -22.72 -10.97 33.31
CA ALA A 499 -22.65 -10.37 31.98
C ALA A 499 -21.52 -9.32 31.92
N GLY A 500 -21.40 -8.49 32.95
CA GLY A 500 -20.29 -7.55 33.13
C GLY A 500 -18.93 -8.24 33.18
N LYS A 501 -18.78 -9.29 33.98
CA LYS A 501 -17.54 -10.11 34.07
C LYS A 501 -17.16 -10.72 32.71
N HIS A 502 -18.13 -11.30 32.00
CA HIS A 502 -17.97 -11.92 30.68
C HIS A 502 -17.52 -10.88 29.63
N ASN A 503 -18.25 -9.76 29.52
CA ASN A 503 -17.94 -8.68 28.59
C ASN A 503 -16.56 -8.06 28.86
N LYS A 504 -16.23 -7.79 30.13
CA LYS A 504 -14.89 -7.34 30.56
C LYS A 504 -13.80 -8.33 30.15
N SER A 505 -14.03 -9.64 30.33
CA SER A 505 -13.08 -10.69 29.95
C SER A 505 -12.79 -10.69 28.44
N ILE A 506 -13.83 -10.63 27.60
CA ILE A 506 -13.69 -10.56 26.13
C ILE A 506 -12.94 -9.30 25.70
N VAL A 507 -13.31 -8.13 26.22
CA VAL A 507 -12.63 -6.87 25.87
C VAL A 507 -11.16 -6.91 26.29
N MET A 508 -10.83 -7.47 27.46
CA MET A 508 -9.45 -7.64 27.90
C MET A 508 -8.66 -8.66 27.06
N ARG A 509 -9.31 -9.68 26.48
CA ARG A 509 -8.70 -10.57 25.46
C ARG A 509 -8.44 -9.81 24.16
N ASN A 510 -9.35 -8.92 23.76
CA ASN A 510 -9.20 -8.12 22.54
C ASN A 510 -8.10 -7.04 22.70
N VAL A 511 -7.88 -6.49 23.89
CA VAL A 511 -6.71 -5.64 24.23
C VAL A 511 -5.39 -6.41 24.05
N ASP A 512 -5.31 -7.64 24.57
CA ASP A 512 -4.14 -8.51 24.39
C ASP A 512 -3.88 -8.82 22.90
N HIS A 513 -4.94 -9.16 22.15
CA HIS A 513 -4.83 -9.42 20.72
C HIS A 513 -4.34 -8.18 19.94
N PHE A 514 -4.91 -7.01 20.19
CA PHE A 514 -4.52 -5.73 19.56
C PHE A 514 -3.03 -5.39 19.75
N ILE A 515 -2.44 -5.76 20.89
CA ILE A 515 -1.03 -5.56 21.17
C ILE A 515 -0.17 -6.60 20.43
N ARG A 516 -0.61 -7.86 20.35
CA ARG A 516 0.10 -8.93 19.61
C ARG A 516 0.06 -8.80 18.08
N LEU A 517 -0.88 -8.04 17.52
CA LEU A 517 -1.01 -7.84 16.07
C LEU A 517 0.32 -7.38 15.41
N ARG A 518 0.66 -7.97 14.27
CA ARG A 518 1.84 -7.63 13.47
C ARG A 518 1.71 -6.26 12.78
N ARG A 519 2.80 -5.78 12.19
CA ARG A 519 2.81 -4.58 11.36
C ARG A 519 1.85 -4.79 10.18
N PHE A 520 1.03 -3.77 9.89
CA PHE A 520 -0.02 -3.77 8.86
C PHE A 520 -1.28 -4.63 9.15
N GLU A 521 -1.37 -5.33 10.28
CA GLU A 521 -2.63 -5.95 10.70
C GLU A 521 -3.56 -4.92 11.37
N THR A 522 -4.86 -5.10 11.17
CA THR A 522 -5.93 -4.19 11.63
C THR A 522 -7.07 -4.97 12.26
N MET A 523 -7.55 -4.47 13.39
CA MET A 523 -8.72 -4.97 14.11
C MET A 523 -9.98 -4.18 13.71
N SER A 524 -11.10 -4.88 13.50
CA SER A 524 -12.40 -4.27 13.15
C SER A 524 -13.31 -4.08 14.37
N LEU A 525 -14.30 -3.20 14.28
CA LEU A 525 -15.30 -3.05 15.33
C LEU A 525 -16.20 -4.30 15.41
N HIS A 526 -16.51 -4.93 14.27
CA HIS A 526 -17.24 -6.20 14.22
C HIS A 526 -16.54 -7.32 15.02
N GLU A 527 -15.21 -7.39 14.94
CA GLU A 527 -14.36 -8.32 15.69
C GLU A 527 -14.34 -8.00 17.19
N LEU A 528 -14.30 -6.73 17.57
CA LEU A 528 -14.43 -6.30 18.97
C LEU A 528 -15.77 -6.70 19.61
N THR A 529 -16.84 -6.76 18.82
CA THR A 529 -18.22 -6.96 19.30
C THR A 529 -18.69 -8.42 19.27
N GLN A 530 -17.84 -9.36 18.86
CA GLN A 530 -18.20 -10.79 18.91
C GLN A 530 -18.33 -11.28 20.37
N ASP A 531 -19.25 -12.22 20.57
CA ASP A 531 -19.52 -12.90 21.84
C ASP A 531 -19.96 -11.99 23.03
N LEU A 532 -20.18 -10.68 22.82
CA LEU A 532 -20.59 -9.72 23.87
C LEU A 532 -22.10 -9.75 24.16
N LYS A 533 -22.43 -9.79 25.46
CA LYS A 533 -23.79 -9.72 26.01
C LYS A 533 -24.22 -8.26 26.18
N ILE A 534 -24.72 -7.63 25.11
CA ILE A 534 -25.07 -6.19 25.11
C ILE A 534 -26.53 -5.93 25.55
N ALA A 535 -27.40 -6.93 25.50
CA ALA A 535 -28.77 -6.83 26.02
C ALA A 535 -28.77 -6.62 27.55
N ASP A 536 -27.87 -7.31 28.25
CA ASP A 536 -27.77 -7.48 29.71
C ASP A 536 -27.05 -6.30 30.41
N ILE A 537 -27.10 -5.10 29.81
CA ILE A 537 -26.41 -3.90 30.29
C ILE A 537 -27.45 -2.86 30.71
N SER A 538 -27.60 -2.64 32.03
CA SER A 538 -28.59 -1.71 32.61
C SER A 538 -28.53 -0.30 32.03
N TRP A 539 -27.36 0.34 32.00
CA TRP A 539 -27.21 1.75 31.58
C TRP A 539 -27.52 2.03 30.09
N LEU A 540 -27.69 1.00 29.25
CA LEU A 540 -28.14 1.15 27.86
C LEU A 540 -29.67 1.12 27.70
N GLN A 541 -30.39 0.68 28.73
CA GLN A 541 -31.85 0.54 28.72
C GLN A 541 -32.55 1.92 28.63
N SER A 542 -33.80 1.92 28.20
CA SER A 542 -34.61 3.14 28.19
C SER A 542 -35.30 3.29 29.55
N HIS A 543 -35.14 4.44 30.22
CA HIS A 543 -35.74 4.73 31.54
C HIS A 543 -37.29 4.62 31.58
N ASN A 544 -37.95 4.47 30.43
CA ASN A 544 -39.40 4.34 30.27
C ASN A 544 -39.86 2.89 29.99
N THR A 545 -38.97 1.89 29.97
CA THR A 545 -39.32 0.48 29.71
C THR A 545 -38.73 -0.42 30.78
N GLY A 546 -39.60 -1.08 31.55
CA GLY A 546 -39.21 -2.16 32.47
C GLY A 546 -38.89 -3.47 31.73
N THR A 547 -39.18 -4.60 32.38
CA THR A 547 -38.84 -5.98 31.98
C THR A 547 -39.54 -6.53 30.71
N GLN A 548 -39.93 -5.67 29.77
CA GLN A 548 -40.41 -6.09 28.45
C GLN A 548 -39.25 -6.54 27.53
N LYS A 549 -39.56 -7.45 26.60
CA LYS A 549 -38.61 -7.88 25.55
C LYS A 549 -38.20 -6.67 24.69
N SER A 550 -36.90 -6.43 24.56
CA SER A 550 -36.35 -5.27 23.84
C SER A 550 -36.77 -5.29 22.37
N SER A 551 -37.36 -4.19 21.90
CA SER A 551 -37.69 -4.04 20.47
C SER A 551 -36.44 -4.04 19.61
N ARG A 552 -36.60 -4.29 18.31
CA ARG A 552 -35.48 -4.21 17.35
C ARG A 552 -34.85 -2.82 17.33
N THR A 553 -35.65 -1.75 17.35
CA THR A 553 -35.17 -0.37 17.35
C THR A 553 -34.47 0.03 18.65
N ASP A 554 -34.92 -0.49 19.80
CA ASP A 554 -34.21 -0.35 21.07
C ASP A 554 -32.85 -1.07 21.02
N THR A 555 -32.84 -2.33 20.56
CA THR A 555 -31.64 -3.15 20.42
C THR A 555 -30.60 -2.50 19.51
N GLU A 556 -31.02 -2.01 18.33
CA GLU A 556 -30.16 -1.27 17.41
C GLU A 556 -29.59 0.02 18.05
N LYS A 557 -30.37 0.70 18.92
CA LYS A 557 -29.90 1.88 19.65
C LYS A 557 -28.95 1.56 20.82
N ARG A 558 -29.14 0.45 21.54
CA ARG A 558 -28.19 -0.04 22.56
C ARG A 558 -26.84 -0.36 21.92
N LEU A 559 -26.86 -1.10 20.80
CA LEU A 559 -25.68 -1.43 20.00
C LEU A 559 -24.96 -0.16 19.54
N GLU A 560 -25.68 0.84 18.99
CA GLU A 560 -25.11 2.10 18.56
C GLU A 560 -24.32 2.83 19.67
N ILE A 561 -24.92 3.02 20.85
CA ILE A 561 -24.28 3.74 21.96
C ILE A 561 -23.06 2.94 22.47
N PHE A 562 -23.19 1.61 22.59
CA PHE A 562 -22.10 0.76 23.07
C PHE A 562 -20.94 0.65 22.07
N TYR A 563 -21.22 0.72 20.76
CA TYR A 563 -20.21 0.77 19.71
C TYR A 563 -19.35 2.04 19.77
N GLU A 564 -19.93 3.19 20.12
CA GLU A 564 -19.17 4.42 20.37
C GLU A 564 -18.25 4.27 21.58
N PHE A 565 -18.75 3.72 22.70
CA PHE A 565 -17.95 3.44 23.89
C PHE A 565 -16.79 2.47 23.60
N LEU A 566 -17.02 1.36 22.90
CA LEU A 566 -15.95 0.43 22.50
C LEU A 566 -14.91 1.09 21.59
N TYR A 567 -15.34 1.95 20.65
CA TYR A 567 -14.41 2.68 19.79
C TYR A 567 -13.56 3.67 20.61
N PHE A 568 -14.17 4.39 21.56
CA PHE A 568 -13.47 5.28 22.49
C PHE A 568 -12.44 4.52 23.35
N VAL A 569 -12.78 3.36 23.90
CA VAL A 569 -11.84 2.54 24.70
C VAL A 569 -10.59 2.16 23.89
N PHE A 570 -10.73 1.76 22.62
CA PHE A 570 -9.56 1.36 21.83
C PHE A 570 -8.81 2.54 21.19
N ASP A 571 -9.51 3.47 20.54
CA ASP A 571 -8.88 4.57 19.81
C ASP A 571 -8.45 5.73 20.71
N SER A 572 -9.22 6.01 21.77
CA SER A 572 -8.98 7.15 22.69
C SER A 572 -8.41 6.76 24.06
N LEU A 573 -8.51 5.50 24.53
CA LEU A 573 -7.83 5.07 25.78
C LEU A 573 -6.61 4.16 25.53
N LEU A 574 -6.73 3.08 24.75
CA LEU A 574 -5.64 2.11 24.56
C LEU A 574 -4.50 2.65 23.68
N ILE A 575 -4.83 3.16 22.48
CA ILE A 575 -3.82 3.71 21.56
C ILE A 575 -2.98 4.82 22.20
N PRO A 576 -3.55 5.82 22.93
CA PRO A 576 -2.78 6.89 23.56
C PRO A 576 -1.94 6.45 24.75
N LEU A 577 -2.42 5.48 25.53
CA LEU A 577 -1.66 4.86 26.61
C LEU A 577 -0.40 4.19 26.06
N ILE A 578 -0.54 3.33 25.03
CA ILE A 578 0.62 2.70 24.37
C ILE A 578 1.55 3.80 23.82
N ARG A 579 1.01 4.77 23.07
CA ARG A 579 1.75 5.84 22.40
C ARG A 579 2.57 6.71 23.37
N ASN A 580 2.08 6.97 24.58
CA ASN A 580 2.78 7.82 25.55
C ASN A 580 3.79 7.08 26.44
N ASN A 581 3.67 5.76 26.62
CA ASN A 581 4.58 4.97 27.47
C ASN A 581 5.66 4.21 26.67
N PHE A 582 5.37 3.84 25.41
CA PHE A 582 6.26 3.05 24.57
C PHE A 582 6.57 3.70 23.21
N TYR A 583 7.83 3.59 22.76
CA TYR A 583 8.20 3.75 21.36
C TYR A 583 7.98 2.41 20.65
N VAL A 584 7.02 2.38 19.72
CA VAL A 584 6.63 1.16 18.99
C VAL A 584 7.22 1.18 17.58
N THR A 585 7.98 0.13 17.23
CA THR A 585 8.61 -0.02 15.90
C THR A 585 8.77 -1.47 15.48
N GLU A 586 8.83 -1.72 14.17
CA GLU A 586 9.46 -2.92 13.60
C GLU A 586 11.01 -2.81 13.62
N SER A 587 11.71 -3.89 13.26
CA SER A 587 13.17 -3.90 12.99
C SER A 587 13.44 -4.40 11.56
N ASN A 588 14.62 -4.10 11.02
CA ASN A 588 14.95 -4.40 9.62
C ASN A 588 15.03 -5.92 9.29
N THR A 589 15.26 -6.78 10.28
CA THR A 589 15.39 -8.24 10.12
C THR A 589 14.07 -8.99 10.35
N HIS A 590 13.33 -8.66 11.41
CA HIS A 590 12.18 -9.45 11.88
C HIS A 590 10.86 -9.18 11.13
N ARG A 591 10.93 -8.81 9.84
CA ARG A 591 9.79 -8.64 8.91
C ARG A 591 8.66 -7.76 9.49
N TYR A 592 7.53 -8.34 9.90
CA TYR A 592 6.36 -7.61 10.44
C TYR A 592 6.22 -7.70 11.97
N ARG A 593 7.19 -8.28 12.68
CA ARG A 593 7.19 -8.28 14.16
C ARG A 593 7.28 -6.87 14.70
N VAL A 594 6.46 -6.58 15.72
CA VAL A 594 6.41 -5.29 16.42
C VAL A 594 7.15 -5.40 17.74
N PHE A 595 7.96 -4.40 18.05
CA PHE A 595 8.74 -4.25 19.29
C PHE A 595 8.29 -3.01 20.03
N TYR A 596 8.29 -3.09 21.36
CA TYR A 596 7.81 -2.06 22.27
C TYR A 596 8.97 -1.67 23.21
N PHE A 597 9.51 -0.47 23.05
CA PHE A 597 10.55 0.04 23.95
C PHE A 597 9.94 1.03 24.94
N ARG A 598 10.22 0.93 26.25
CA ARG A 598 9.92 2.06 27.16
C ARG A 598 10.65 3.30 26.67
N HIS A 599 10.00 4.47 26.71
CA HIS A 599 10.59 5.70 26.18
C HIS A 599 11.90 6.12 26.86
N GLU A 600 12.16 5.69 28.10
CA GLU A 600 13.46 5.88 28.77
C GLU A 600 14.58 5.06 28.09
N VAL A 601 14.34 3.77 27.89
CA VAL A 601 15.26 2.85 27.20
C VAL A 601 15.49 3.30 25.76
N TRP A 602 14.40 3.61 25.03
CA TRP A 602 14.51 4.11 23.66
C TRP A 602 15.30 5.42 23.57
N ARG A 603 15.12 6.34 24.53
CA ARG A 603 15.89 7.58 24.59
C ARG A 603 17.39 7.31 24.73
N ARG A 604 17.79 6.44 25.67
CA ARG A 604 19.21 6.08 25.87
C ARG A 604 19.86 5.45 24.64
N ILE A 605 19.11 4.70 23.83
CA ILE A 605 19.56 4.15 22.54
C ILE A 605 19.63 5.24 21.47
N ALA A 606 18.63 6.12 21.41
CA ALA A 606 18.42 7.04 20.30
C ALA A 606 19.16 8.39 20.44
N GLU A 607 19.55 8.82 21.65
CA GLU A 607 20.27 10.08 21.86
C GLU A 607 21.72 10.04 21.36
N PRO A 608 22.55 9.03 21.68
CA PRO A 608 23.90 8.92 21.11
C PRO A 608 23.88 8.85 19.58
N ALA A 609 23.10 7.92 19.02
CA ALA A 609 22.93 7.77 17.57
C ALA A 609 22.32 9.00 16.86
N MET A 610 21.75 9.96 17.61
CA MET A 610 21.28 11.25 17.10
C MET A 610 22.30 12.38 17.30
N ALA A 611 23.27 12.21 18.21
CA ALA A 611 24.44 13.07 18.33
C ALA A 611 25.43 12.78 17.19
N ASP A 612 25.75 11.49 16.94
CA ASP A 612 26.62 11.04 15.85
C ASP A 612 26.14 11.61 14.50
N LEU A 613 24.86 11.37 14.16
CA LEU A 613 24.25 11.90 12.93
C LEU A 613 24.28 13.44 12.84
N LYS A 614 24.28 14.15 13.97
CA LYS A 614 24.37 15.62 14.01
C LYS A 614 25.79 16.15 13.87
N ALA A 615 26.81 15.37 14.25
CA ALA A 615 28.20 15.72 13.98
C ALA A 615 28.54 15.43 12.51
N ASP A 616 28.19 14.24 12.02
CA ASP A 616 28.68 13.72 10.74
C ASP A 616 27.85 14.21 9.54
N MET A 617 26.52 14.05 9.59
CA MET A 617 25.66 14.11 8.42
C MET A 617 24.81 15.40 8.33
N PHE A 618 24.62 16.08 9.45
CA PHE A 618 23.82 17.31 9.55
C PHE A 618 24.62 18.53 10.00
N GLU A 619 24.01 19.69 9.82
CA GLU A 619 24.33 20.97 10.46
C GLU A 619 23.03 21.59 11.00
N GLU A 620 23.11 22.41 12.05
CA GLU A 620 21.93 23.07 12.63
C GLU A 620 21.66 24.41 11.92
N VAL A 621 20.40 24.65 11.55
CA VAL A 621 19.98 25.88 10.85
C VAL A 621 19.11 26.71 11.80
N LYS A 622 19.31 28.03 11.84
CA LYS A 622 18.48 28.93 12.66
C LYS A 622 17.02 28.85 12.22
N LEU A 623 16.11 29.23 13.13
CA LEU A 623 14.68 29.14 12.83
C LEU A 623 14.31 29.99 11.62
N ASP A 624 14.77 31.24 11.57
CA ASP A 624 14.36 32.23 10.57
C ASP A 624 14.92 31.89 9.17
N ASP A 625 16.21 31.55 9.08
CA ASP A 625 16.84 31.01 7.87
C ASP A 625 16.06 29.77 7.35
N ALA A 626 15.70 28.85 8.25
CA ALA A 626 14.92 27.67 7.89
C ALA A 626 13.45 28.00 7.54
N LEU A 627 12.88 29.09 8.06
CA LEU A 627 11.57 29.58 7.65
C LEU A 627 11.64 30.18 6.24
N GLN A 628 12.69 30.96 5.93
CA GLN A 628 12.96 31.57 4.62
C GLN A 628 13.18 30.52 3.52
N ILE A 629 14.06 29.54 3.77
CA ILE A 629 14.32 28.39 2.86
C ILE A 629 13.07 27.50 2.66
N LEU A 630 12.09 27.57 3.58
CA LEU A 630 10.80 26.87 3.46
C LEU A 630 9.66 27.79 3.00
N GLY A 631 9.97 29.05 2.64
CA GLY A 631 9.08 29.99 1.98
C GLY A 631 9.42 30.18 0.50
N SER A 632 10.69 30.03 0.12
CA SER A 632 11.18 30.22 -1.26
C SER A 632 10.93 29.04 -2.21
N ARG A 633 10.33 27.93 -1.78
CA ARG A 633 10.19 26.69 -2.57
C ARG A 633 9.06 25.76 -2.09
N ASP A 634 8.62 24.87 -2.98
CA ASP A 634 7.65 23.80 -2.71
C ASP A 634 8.16 22.67 -1.79
N LEU A 635 9.49 22.58 -1.57
CA LEU A 635 10.11 21.51 -0.79
C LEU A 635 10.00 21.77 0.72
N GLY A 636 8.99 21.17 1.35
CA GLY A 636 8.82 21.14 2.81
C GLY A 636 9.92 20.38 3.56
N SER A 637 9.93 20.49 4.91
CA SER A 637 10.88 19.77 5.77
C SER A 637 10.49 18.31 6.03
N SER A 638 11.46 17.41 6.01
CA SER A 638 11.28 15.99 6.38
C SER A 638 11.41 15.76 7.90
N GLN A 639 11.28 14.50 8.35
CA GLN A 639 11.52 14.08 9.74
C GLN A 639 12.27 12.75 9.78
N ILE A 640 13.25 12.64 10.68
CA ILE A 640 13.99 11.39 10.91
C ILE A 640 13.10 10.38 11.64
N ARG A 641 13.18 9.13 11.18
CA ARG A 641 12.72 7.92 11.87
C ARG A 641 13.92 6.99 12.07
N LEU A 642 14.14 6.54 13.29
CA LEU A 642 15.21 5.59 13.62
C LEU A 642 14.66 4.14 13.67
N LEU A 643 15.45 3.18 13.18
CA LEU A 643 15.06 1.79 12.93
C LEU A 643 16.17 0.79 13.36
N PRO A 644 15.90 -0.19 14.25
CA PRO A 644 16.91 -1.18 14.66
C PRO A 644 17.45 -2.04 13.49
N LYS A 645 18.79 -2.16 13.42
CA LYS A 645 19.58 -2.94 12.45
C LYS A 645 20.72 -3.66 13.19
N GLY A 646 20.38 -4.68 13.98
CA GLY A 646 21.32 -5.33 14.91
C GLY A 646 21.62 -4.41 16.10
N ASN A 647 22.91 -4.24 16.43
CA ASN A 647 23.38 -3.31 17.47
C ASN A 647 23.28 -1.82 17.10
N ARG A 648 23.04 -1.47 15.81
CA ARG A 648 22.99 -0.08 15.32
C ARG A 648 21.60 0.37 14.87
N LEU A 649 21.37 1.68 14.88
CA LEU A 649 20.16 2.31 14.31
C LEU A 649 20.39 2.75 12.86
N ARG A 650 19.40 2.52 11.99
CA ARG A 650 19.33 3.11 10.65
C ARG A 650 18.43 4.36 10.68
N PRO A 651 18.89 5.53 10.22
CA PRO A 651 18.02 6.67 9.95
C PRO A 651 17.24 6.46 8.64
N ILE A 652 15.97 6.85 8.61
CA ILE A 652 15.17 7.02 7.39
C ILE A 652 14.40 8.34 7.50
N MET A 653 14.46 9.14 6.45
CA MET A 653 13.74 10.42 6.36
C MET A 653 12.34 10.21 5.77
N ASN A 654 11.30 10.72 6.43
CA ASN A 654 9.92 10.49 6.01
C ASN A 654 9.43 11.49 4.94
N LEU A 655 10.03 11.46 3.74
CA LEU A 655 9.70 12.32 2.60
C LEU A 655 8.32 12.03 1.97
N ARG A 656 7.59 11.01 2.46
CA ARG A 656 6.17 10.73 2.11
C ARG A 656 5.18 11.41 3.06
N ARG A 657 5.62 11.97 4.19
CA ARG A 657 4.74 12.72 5.10
C ARG A 657 4.29 14.00 4.41
N ARG A 658 2.98 14.21 4.28
CA ARG A 658 2.40 15.53 4.01
C ARG A 658 2.47 16.34 5.31
N ALA A 659 3.06 17.53 5.27
CA ALA A 659 2.91 18.52 6.32
C ALA A 659 1.53 19.20 6.20
N MET A 660 1.07 19.89 7.24
CA MET A 660 0.04 20.93 7.04
C MET A 660 0.69 22.10 6.29
N ALA A 661 -0.04 22.72 5.37
CA ALA A 661 0.40 23.94 4.71
C ALA A 661 0.60 25.06 5.74
N ARG A 662 1.49 26.00 5.42
CA ARG A 662 1.68 27.23 6.21
C ARG A 662 0.62 28.26 5.80
N GLY A 663 0.11 29.02 6.75
CA GLY A 663 -1.01 29.96 6.58
C GLY A 663 -2.31 29.49 7.24
N GLN A 664 -3.41 30.22 7.04
CA GLN A 664 -4.71 29.93 7.68
C GLN A 664 -5.34 28.61 7.20
N SER A 665 -4.97 28.12 6.02
CA SER A 665 -5.51 26.89 5.42
C SER A 665 -4.91 25.64 6.07
N ARG A 666 -5.66 25.01 6.99
CA ARG A 666 -5.30 23.74 7.68
C ARG A 666 -5.33 22.50 6.78
N LYS A 667 -5.07 22.66 5.48
CA LYS A 667 -4.99 21.56 4.50
C LYS A 667 -3.58 20.98 4.47
N LEU A 668 -3.47 19.68 4.25
CA LEU A 668 -2.20 18.99 4.05
C LEU A 668 -1.61 19.37 2.69
N GLY A 669 -0.36 19.85 2.68
CA GLY A 669 0.39 20.13 1.46
C GLY A 669 0.72 18.86 0.67
N LEU A 670 1.49 19.01 -0.41
CA LEU A 670 2.08 17.87 -1.11
C LEU A 670 3.12 17.18 -0.21
N SER A 671 3.48 15.92 -0.54
CA SER A 671 4.68 15.31 0.04
C SER A 671 5.90 15.66 -0.81
N ILE A 672 7.10 15.69 -0.22
CA ILE A 672 8.33 15.97 -0.97
C ILE A 672 8.49 14.97 -2.13
N ASN A 673 8.22 13.70 -1.88
CA ASN A 673 8.19 12.65 -2.91
C ASN A 673 7.10 12.81 -3.99
N THR A 674 6.16 13.75 -3.82
CA THR A 674 5.20 14.16 -4.85
C THR A 674 5.75 15.34 -5.68
N VAL A 675 6.41 16.30 -5.02
CA VAL A 675 7.07 17.45 -5.68
C VAL A 675 8.20 16.97 -6.59
N LEU A 676 8.99 15.96 -6.16
CA LEU A 676 10.05 15.32 -6.95
C LEU A 676 9.53 14.38 -8.07
N GLY A 677 8.22 14.24 -8.23
CA GLY A 677 7.58 13.36 -9.20
C GLY A 677 8.01 13.58 -10.68
N PRO A 678 8.16 14.82 -11.16
CA PRO A 678 8.68 15.11 -12.50
C PRO A 678 10.11 14.59 -12.71
N ILE A 679 11.03 14.84 -11.77
CA ILE A 679 12.43 14.38 -11.85
C ILE A 679 12.48 12.84 -11.87
N HIS A 680 11.72 12.17 -11.00
CA HIS A 680 11.61 10.70 -11.02
C HIS A 680 11.06 10.17 -12.35
N SER A 681 10.17 10.93 -13.01
CA SER A 681 9.60 10.57 -14.31
C SER A 681 10.60 10.78 -15.46
N LEU A 682 11.43 11.83 -15.39
CA LEU A 682 12.55 12.10 -16.31
C LEU A 682 13.62 11.01 -16.20
N LEU A 683 14.14 10.72 -15.00
CA LEU A 683 15.21 9.72 -14.82
C LEU A 683 14.78 8.30 -15.21
N LYS A 684 13.48 8.01 -15.11
CA LYS A 684 12.87 6.78 -15.62
C LYS A 684 12.79 6.73 -17.15
N LEU A 685 12.69 7.87 -17.83
CA LEU A 685 12.78 7.97 -19.29
C LEU A 685 14.23 7.88 -19.76
N GLU A 686 15.16 8.63 -19.16
CA GLU A 686 16.59 8.58 -19.49
C GLU A 686 17.18 7.17 -19.36
N ARG A 687 16.76 6.40 -18.34
CA ARG A 687 17.11 4.97 -18.23
C ARG A 687 16.77 4.14 -19.49
N ARG A 688 15.76 4.54 -20.27
CA ARG A 688 15.33 3.85 -21.50
C ARG A 688 16.10 4.32 -22.72
N ILE A 689 16.34 5.63 -22.82
CA ILE A 689 17.05 6.26 -23.95
C ILE A 689 18.53 5.91 -23.87
N ASN A 690 19.14 6.07 -22.69
CA ASN A 690 20.57 5.98 -22.44
C ASN A 690 20.91 4.91 -21.37
N PRO A 691 20.64 3.61 -21.63
CA PRO A 691 20.88 2.54 -20.65
C PRO A 691 22.37 2.34 -20.33
N SER A 692 23.28 2.71 -21.24
CA SER A 692 24.74 2.65 -21.05
C SER A 692 25.24 3.51 -19.88
N LYS A 693 24.66 4.71 -19.67
CA LYS A 693 24.96 5.61 -18.54
C LYS A 693 24.70 5.00 -17.15
N LEU A 694 24.22 3.75 -17.06
CA LEU A 694 23.92 3.04 -15.82
C LEU A 694 24.78 1.78 -15.58
N GLY A 695 25.68 1.39 -16.50
CA GLY A 695 26.67 0.33 -16.28
C GLY A 695 26.09 -1.02 -15.82
N SER A 696 26.67 -1.60 -14.76
CA SER A 696 26.22 -2.85 -14.12
C SER A 696 24.91 -2.75 -13.32
N THR A 697 24.32 -1.54 -13.22
CA THR A 697 23.14 -1.28 -12.40
C THR A 697 22.00 -2.26 -12.67
N MET A 698 21.45 -2.76 -11.56
CA MET A 698 20.13 -3.37 -11.47
C MET A 698 19.21 -2.46 -10.65
N PHE A 699 17.96 -2.37 -11.08
CA PHE A 699 16.89 -1.69 -10.34
C PHE A 699 15.97 -2.71 -9.64
N SER A 700 16.14 -4.00 -9.93
CA SER A 700 15.38 -5.08 -9.33
C SER A 700 16.20 -6.37 -9.26
N VAL A 701 15.94 -7.21 -8.25
CA VAL A 701 16.53 -8.56 -8.14
C VAL A 701 16.19 -9.42 -9.38
N SER A 702 15.09 -9.12 -10.08
CA SER A 702 14.74 -9.77 -11.35
C SER A 702 15.71 -9.49 -12.51
N ASP A 703 16.47 -8.40 -12.45
CA ASP A 703 17.42 -8.02 -13.52
C ASP A 703 18.65 -8.98 -13.55
N ILE A 704 18.96 -9.64 -12.41
CA ILE A 704 20.00 -10.67 -12.26
C ILE A 704 19.85 -11.76 -13.31
N TYR A 705 18.62 -12.29 -13.46
CA TYR A 705 18.34 -13.39 -14.39
C TYR A 705 18.56 -12.98 -15.84
N THR A 706 18.14 -11.77 -16.24
CA THR A 706 18.35 -11.30 -17.61
C THR A 706 19.83 -11.10 -17.94
N ARG A 707 20.63 -10.60 -16.99
CA ARG A 707 22.08 -10.42 -17.17
C ARG A 707 22.83 -11.77 -17.15
N LEU A 708 22.55 -12.65 -16.18
CA LEU A 708 23.14 -14.00 -16.11
C LEU A 708 22.76 -14.89 -17.29
N LYS A 709 21.53 -14.78 -17.82
CA LYS A 709 21.11 -15.56 -18.99
C LYS A 709 21.81 -15.10 -20.26
N ALA A 710 22.04 -13.79 -20.43
CA ALA A 710 22.84 -13.28 -21.54
C ALA A 710 24.30 -13.77 -21.45
N PHE A 711 24.93 -13.62 -20.27
CA PHE A 711 26.31 -14.09 -20.04
C PHE A 711 26.48 -15.60 -20.19
N LYS A 712 25.54 -16.41 -19.67
CA LYS A 712 25.52 -17.88 -19.91
C LYS A 712 25.38 -18.24 -21.41
N GLY A 713 24.85 -17.34 -22.23
CA GLY A 713 24.79 -17.50 -23.68
C GLY A 713 26.03 -17.05 -24.45
N THR A 714 26.95 -16.30 -23.82
CA THR A 714 28.26 -15.94 -24.40
C THR A 714 29.38 -16.88 -23.94
N LEU A 715 29.15 -17.67 -22.89
CA LEU A 715 30.05 -18.74 -22.45
C LEU A 715 29.89 -19.99 -23.33
N GLY A 716 31.02 -20.65 -23.65
CA GLY A 716 31.03 -21.95 -24.33
C GLY A 716 30.50 -23.09 -23.46
N ALA A 717 30.22 -24.24 -24.08
CA ALA A 717 29.69 -25.42 -23.38
C ALA A 717 30.64 -25.99 -22.31
N ASP A 718 31.95 -25.82 -22.50
CA ASP A 718 32.99 -26.12 -21.52
C ASP A 718 33.81 -24.86 -21.22
N HIS A 719 33.18 -23.90 -20.54
CA HIS A 719 33.77 -22.61 -20.21
C HIS A 719 34.76 -22.65 -19.02
N GLY A 720 35.13 -23.84 -18.52
CA GLY A 720 35.99 -23.96 -17.34
C GLY A 720 35.42 -23.34 -16.07
N LYS A 721 36.32 -22.93 -15.15
CA LYS A 721 35.99 -22.51 -13.79
C LYS A 721 35.67 -21.01 -13.71
N LEU A 722 34.50 -20.67 -13.15
CA LEU A 722 34.07 -19.29 -12.90
C LEU A 722 34.48 -18.81 -11.49
N TYR A 723 35.05 -17.62 -11.43
CA TYR A 723 35.44 -16.91 -10.22
C TYR A 723 34.38 -15.90 -9.83
N PHE A 724 33.95 -15.93 -8.56
CA PHE A 724 32.92 -15.07 -7.98
C PHE A 724 33.55 -14.21 -6.90
N ALA A 725 33.30 -12.90 -6.95
CA ALA A 725 33.74 -11.94 -5.95
C ALA A 725 32.62 -10.96 -5.60
N LYS A 726 32.32 -10.81 -4.31
CA LYS A 726 31.24 -9.95 -3.79
C LYS A 726 31.79 -8.94 -2.79
N THR A 727 31.36 -7.69 -2.92
CA THR A 727 31.65 -6.60 -1.97
C THR A 727 30.37 -5.87 -1.55
N ASP A 728 30.40 -5.26 -0.36
CA ASP A 728 29.29 -4.53 0.27
C ASP A 728 29.78 -3.15 0.69
N VAL A 729 29.23 -2.10 0.07
CA VAL A 729 29.63 -0.70 0.33
C VAL A 729 28.98 -0.19 1.62
N LYS A 730 29.81 0.31 2.55
CA LYS A 730 29.35 0.89 3.80
C LYS A 730 28.52 2.14 3.54
N ALA A 731 27.24 2.08 3.91
CA ALA A 731 26.35 3.25 4.01
C ALA A 731 26.24 4.11 2.72
N ALA A 732 26.17 3.47 1.55
CA ALA A 732 26.22 4.09 0.22
C ALA A 732 25.32 5.31 -0.06
N PHE A 733 24.23 5.54 0.70
CA PHE A 733 23.44 6.78 0.57
C PHE A 733 23.92 7.91 1.49
N ASP A 734 24.56 7.58 2.61
CA ASP A 734 24.93 8.52 3.67
C ASP A 734 26.33 9.12 3.43
N THR A 735 27.18 8.44 2.64
CA THR A 735 28.57 8.85 2.33
C THR A 735 28.75 9.63 1.02
N ILE A 736 27.74 9.64 0.14
CA ILE A 736 27.84 10.27 -1.19
C ILE A 736 28.15 11.79 -1.08
N PRO A 737 29.20 12.29 -1.76
CA PRO A 737 29.44 13.73 -1.90
C PRO A 737 28.31 14.40 -2.68
N GLN A 738 27.70 15.43 -2.09
CA GLN A 738 26.52 16.09 -2.65
C GLN A 738 26.82 16.82 -3.96
N GLU A 739 27.90 17.60 -3.98
CA GLU A 739 28.33 18.41 -5.12
C GLU A 739 28.67 17.55 -6.35
N ALA A 740 29.48 16.50 -6.18
CA ALA A 740 29.84 15.58 -7.25
C ALA A 740 28.62 14.88 -7.88
N VAL A 741 27.61 14.52 -7.08
CA VAL A 741 26.33 14.01 -7.60
C VAL A 741 25.54 15.11 -8.32
N VAL A 742 25.43 16.32 -7.78
CA VAL A 742 24.71 17.42 -8.45
C VAL A 742 25.37 17.76 -9.79
N GLU A 743 26.70 17.72 -9.89
CA GLU A 743 27.45 17.93 -11.12
C GLU A 743 27.20 16.82 -12.13
N LEU A 744 27.39 15.55 -11.75
CA LEU A 744 27.11 14.40 -12.62
C LEU A 744 25.67 14.40 -13.13
N MET A 745 24.69 14.77 -12.29
CA MET A 745 23.30 14.78 -12.70
C MET A 745 22.99 15.81 -13.80
N LYS A 746 23.83 16.83 -14.04
CA LYS A 746 23.68 17.75 -15.19
C LYS A 746 23.89 17.05 -16.53
N SER A 747 24.76 16.03 -16.60
CA SER A 747 25.07 15.32 -17.85
C SER A 747 24.12 14.16 -18.16
N VAL A 748 23.18 13.85 -17.25
CA VAL A 748 22.23 12.73 -17.43
C VAL A 748 21.15 13.04 -18.48
N PRO A 749 20.40 14.18 -18.44
CA PRO A 749 19.37 14.51 -19.42
C PRO A 749 19.92 14.57 -20.85
N SER A 750 19.17 14.02 -21.81
CA SER A 750 19.48 14.08 -23.24
C SER A 750 18.86 15.27 -23.97
N GLN A 751 17.91 15.97 -23.36
CA GLN A 751 17.07 17.01 -23.99
C GLN A 751 16.87 18.21 -23.07
N THR A 752 16.49 19.35 -23.65
CA THR A 752 16.23 20.61 -22.93
C THR A 752 14.88 20.62 -22.21
N ASN A 753 13.87 19.95 -22.77
CA ASN A 753 12.48 19.94 -22.30
C ASN A 753 11.93 18.51 -22.21
N TYR A 754 11.03 18.25 -21.24
CA TYR A 754 10.33 16.98 -21.09
C TYR A 754 8.84 17.17 -20.79
N THR A 755 7.97 16.41 -21.44
CA THR A 755 6.51 16.51 -21.24
C THR A 755 6.03 15.46 -20.24
N ILE A 756 5.57 15.90 -19.06
CA ILE A 756 5.02 15.01 -18.04
C ILE A 756 3.53 14.76 -18.29
N MET A 757 3.18 13.52 -18.63
CA MET A 757 1.80 13.01 -18.72
C MET A 757 1.41 12.16 -17.49
N LYS A 758 0.10 12.00 -17.27
CA LYS A 758 -0.47 11.10 -16.25
C LYS A 758 -1.56 10.21 -16.83
N HIS A 759 -1.67 8.98 -16.33
CA HIS A 759 -2.78 8.08 -16.61
C HIS A 759 -3.14 7.25 -15.37
N VAL A 760 -4.27 6.55 -15.43
CA VAL A 760 -4.76 5.64 -14.39
C VAL A 760 -4.90 4.23 -14.94
N GLU A 761 -4.28 3.26 -14.25
CA GLU A 761 -4.59 1.84 -14.42
C GLU A 761 -5.67 1.43 -13.41
N VAL A 762 -6.83 0.99 -13.89
CA VAL A 762 -7.87 0.36 -13.09
C VAL A 762 -7.91 -1.13 -13.40
N LYS A 763 -7.98 -1.98 -12.37
CA LYS A 763 -8.03 -3.45 -12.52
C LYS A 763 -9.10 -4.06 -11.61
N PRO A 764 -9.76 -5.16 -12.03
CA PRO A 764 -10.53 -6.03 -11.14
C PRO A 764 -9.73 -6.42 -9.88
N GLY A 765 -10.43 -6.60 -8.75
CA GLY A 765 -9.83 -7.18 -7.55
C GLY A 765 -9.55 -8.67 -7.70
N GLU A 766 -8.78 -9.26 -6.78
CA GLU A 766 -8.55 -10.70 -6.79
C GLU A 766 -9.84 -11.47 -6.44
N ARG A 767 -10.11 -12.57 -7.18
CA ARG A 767 -11.10 -13.60 -6.82
C ARG A 767 -10.48 -14.59 -5.82
N ALA A 768 -11.28 -15.05 -4.86
CA ALA A 768 -10.87 -16.09 -3.90
C ALA A 768 -11.29 -17.50 -4.35
N VAL A 769 -12.51 -17.65 -4.88
CA VAL A 769 -13.16 -18.93 -5.21
C VAL A 769 -13.36 -19.04 -6.73
N ILE A 770 -13.57 -20.27 -7.25
CA ILE A 770 -13.88 -20.50 -8.67
C ILE A 770 -15.36 -20.23 -8.98
N ASP A 771 -16.28 -20.57 -8.07
CA ASP A 771 -17.73 -20.42 -8.25
C ASP A 771 -18.10 -19.05 -8.84
N ASP A 772 -18.69 -19.07 -10.05
CA ASP A 772 -18.87 -17.87 -10.88
C ASP A 772 -19.85 -16.84 -10.32
N ASP A 773 -20.56 -17.17 -9.22
CA ASP A 773 -21.57 -16.36 -8.56
C ASP A 773 -21.04 -15.45 -7.44
N LYS A 774 -19.72 -15.43 -7.17
CA LYS A 774 -19.12 -14.52 -6.17
C LYS A 774 -18.12 -13.55 -6.81
N TYR A 775 -18.54 -12.28 -6.87
CA TYR A 775 -17.79 -11.15 -7.43
C TYR A 775 -16.37 -10.98 -6.85
N SER A 776 -15.49 -10.35 -7.63
CA SER A 776 -14.16 -9.95 -7.22
C SER A 776 -14.12 -9.08 -5.94
N SER A 777 -12.98 -9.11 -5.26
CA SER A 777 -12.66 -8.15 -4.18
C SER A 777 -12.50 -6.71 -4.69
N LYS A 778 -12.21 -5.75 -3.79
CA LYS A 778 -12.13 -4.31 -4.08
C LYS A 778 -11.25 -4.02 -5.32
N ALA A 779 -11.77 -3.22 -6.26
CA ALA A 779 -11.05 -2.84 -7.47
C ALA A 779 -9.77 -2.04 -7.16
N ILE A 780 -8.73 -2.20 -7.99
CA ILE A 780 -7.40 -1.62 -7.78
C ILE A 780 -7.18 -0.47 -8.76
N ARG A 781 -7.20 0.77 -8.28
CA ARG A 781 -6.80 1.98 -9.02
C ARG A 781 -5.32 2.28 -8.79
N ARG A 782 -4.55 2.67 -9.81
CA ARG A 782 -3.16 3.15 -9.71
C ARG A 782 -2.90 4.33 -10.62
N TRP A 783 -2.45 5.43 -10.04
CA TRP A 783 -2.03 6.63 -10.75
C TRP A 783 -0.57 6.49 -11.19
N HIS A 784 -0.28 6.78 -12.45
CA HIS A 784 1.06 6.72 -13.02
C HIS A 784 1.40 8.03 -13.74
N ALA A 785 2.63 8.50 -13.56
CA ALA A 785 3.21 9.62 -14.30
C ALA A 785 4.38 9.11 -15.16
N THR A 786 4.55 9.68 -16.34
CA THR A 786 5.68 9.41 -17.25
C THR A 786 6.14 10.72 -17.89
N ALA A 787 7.44 10.90 -18.05
CA ALA A 787 7.96 11.87 -19.01
C ALA A 787 7.89 11.29 -20.42
N LEU A 788 7.76 12.18 -21.40
CA LEU A 788 8.00 11.95 -22.82
C LEU A 788 9.14 12.88 -23.25
N SER A 789 9.90 12.44 -24.25
CA SER A 789 10.81 13.31 -24.98
C SER A 789 10.04 14.33 -25.84
N GLU A 790 10.73 15.37 -26.30
CA GLU A 790 10.18 16.39 -27.21
C GLU A 790 9.77 15.77 -28.56
N ASN A 791 10.44 14.69 -28.98
CA ASN A 791 10.16 13.93 -30.20
C ASN A 791 9.07 12.84 -30.01
N GLU A 792 8.85 12.31 -28.81
CA GLU A 792 7.80 11.30 -28.52
C GLU A 792 6.38 11.91 -28.35
N ASN A 793 5.99 12.84 -29.21
CA ASN A 793 4.62 13.41 -29.21
C ASN A 793 3.53 12.45 -29.76
N SER A 794 3.83 11.15 -29.82
CA SER A 794 2.91 10.05 -30.18
C SER A 794 1.59 10.08 -29.41
N ALA A 795 0.51 9.60 -30.04
CA ALA A 795 -0.79 9.52 -29.39
C ALA A 795 -0.76 8.57 -28.17
N PHE A 796 -1.58 8.85 -27.15
CA PHE A 796 -1.65 8.00 -25.96
C PHE A 796 -1.93 6.53 -26.32
N VAL A 797 -2.76 6.30 -27.34
CA VAL A 797 -3.13 4.97 -27.85
C VAL A 797 -1.93 4.22 -28.45
N GLU A 798 -1.12 4.85 -29.31
CA GLU A 798 0.09 4.20 -29.85
C GLU A 798 1.03 3.73 -28.75
N ARG A 799 1.25 4.60 -27.76
CA ARG A 799 2.12 4.31 -26.62
C ARG A 799 1.47 3.32 -25.64
N LEU A 800 0.15 3.28 -25.60
CA LEU A 800 -0.59 2.25 -24.87
C LEU A 800 -0.28 0.87 -25.44
N GLU A 801 -0.38 0.71 -26.77
CA GLU A 801 -0.08 -0.54 -27.48
C GLU A 801 1.41 -0.90 -27.46
N LYS A 802 2.30 0.03 -27.84
CA LYS A 802 3.75 -0.23 -27.93
C LYS A 802 4.42 -0.50 -26.57
N ASP A 803 4.03 0.22 -25.51
CA ASP A 803 4.86 0.35 -24.30
C ASP A 803 4.16 -0.06 -22.99
N LEU A 804 2.89 0.29 -22.81
CA LEU A 804 2.18 0.15 -21.53
C LEU A 804 1.43 -1.18 -21.38
N ALA A 805 0.61 -1.56 -22.37
CA ALA A 805 -0.32 -2.68 -22.31
C ALA A 805 0.29 -4.09 -22.52
N PRO A 806 1.35 -4.33 -23.34
CA PRO A 806 1.91 -5.67 -23.56
C PRO A 806 2.31 -6.39 -22.26
N LYS A 807 2.72 -5.61 -21.25
CA LYS A 807 3.23 -6.09 -19.96
C LYS A 807 2.11 -6.26 -18.91
N LYS A 808 0.83 -6.16 -19.32
CA LYS A 808 -0.38 -6.04 -18.47
C LYS A 808 -1.51 -6.96 -18.96
N LYS A 809 -2.49 -7.21 -18.09
CA LYS A 809 -3.72 -7.95 -18.41
C LYS A 809 -4.89 -7.47 -17.55
N ASN A 810 -6.12 -7.64 -18.02
CA ASN A 810 -7.35 -7.24 -17.32
C ASN A 810 -7.27 -5.80 -16.77
N THR A 811 -6.87 -4.85 -17.61
CA THR A 811 -6.60 -3.47 -17.21
C THR A 811 -7.40 -2.50 -18.05
N VAL A 812 -8.14 -1.59 -17.41
CA VAL A 812 -8.66 -0.38 -18.04
C VAL A 812 -7.62 0.73 -17.87
N PHE A 813 -7.32 1.43 -18.95
CA PHE A 813 -6.46 2.60 -18.98
C PHE A 813 -7.29 3.84 -19.26
N VAL A 814 -7.28 4.76 -18.30
CA VAL A 814 -7.88 6.09 -18.40
C VAL A 814 -6.73 7.08 -18.56
N ASP A 815 -6.69 7.81 -19.67
CA ASP A 815 -5.69 8.89 -19.85
C ASP A 815 -6.02 10.07 -18.93
N SER A 816 -5.16 11.08 -18.89
CA SER A 816 -5.50 12.38 -18.31
C SER A 816 -4.95 13.48 -19.20
N ALA A 817 -5.79 14.46 -19.51
CA ALA A 817 -5.38 15.66 -20.24
C ALA A 817 -4.35 16.52 -19.48
N PHE A 818 -3.96 16.14 -18.26
CA PHE A 818 -2.75 16.62 -17.60
C PHE A 818 -1.50 16.30 -18.45
N ARG A 819 -1.10 17.28 -19.26
CA ARG A 819 0.22 17.40 -19.85
C ARG A 819 0.91 18.64 -19.25
N ARG A 820 2.18 18.53 -18.87
CA ARG A 820 3.02 19.67 -18.49
C ARG A 820 4.44 19.49 -18.99
N THR A 821 4.84 20.32 -19.96
CA THR A 821 6.24 20.50 -20.33
C THR A 821 7.01 21.08 -19.16
N LYS A 822 8.24 20.61 -18.94
CA LYS A 822 9.19 21.15 -17.97
C LYS A 822 10.59 21.20 -18.56
N ASN A 823 11.21 22.37 -18.42
CA ASN A 823 12.59 22.61 -18.81
C ASN A 823 13.57 21.96 -17.81
N VAL A 824 14.71 21.47 -18.30
CA VAL A 824 15.74 20.83 -17.46
C VAL A 824 16.35 21.77 -16.43
N GLY A 825 16.50 23.07 -16.72
CA GLY A 825 17.00 24.05 -15.76
C GLY A 825 16.17 24.07 -14.47
N GLU A 826 14.84 24.10 -14.59
CA GLU A 826 13.94 23.99 -13.43
C GLU A 826 14.12 22.67 -12.67
N LEU A 827 14.20 21.55 -13.40
CA LEU A 827 14.25 20.21 -12.83
C LEU A 827 15.59 19.94 -12.13
N MET A 828 16.70 20.45 -12.67
CA MET A 828 18.02 20.37 -12.05
C MET A 828 18.16 21.35 -10.88
N HIS A 829 17.56 22.54 -10.95
CA HIS A 829 17.48 23.44 -9.80
C HIS A 829 16.70 22.79 -8.63
N LEU A 830 15.55 22.15 -8.93
CA LEU A 830 14.78 21.39 -7.93
C LEU A 830 15.54 20.16 -7.40
N LEU A 831 16.36 19.50 -8.23
CA LEU A 831 17.26 18.42 -7.81
C LEU A 831 18.34 18.95 -6.86
N LYS A 832 19.01 20.06 -7.21
CA LYS A 832 20.03 20.73 -6.39
C LYS A 832 19.46 21.15 -5.03
N GLN A 833 18.32 21.84 -5.00
CA GLN A 833 17.59 22.15 -3.76
C GLN A 833 17.20 20.92 -2.92
N HIS A 834 16.93 19.78 -3.57
CA HIS A 834 16.56 18.55 -2.87
C HIS A 834 17.76 17.83 -2.24
N VAL A 835 18.94 17.91 -2.85
CA VAL A 835 20.19 17.33 -2.32
C VAL A 835 20.79 18.25 -1.26
N GLU A 836 21.22 19.45 -1.67
CA GLU A 836 22.04 20.37 -0.86
C GLU A 836 21.25 21.13 0.22
N GLN A 837 19.94 21.29 0.02
CA GLN A 837 19.05 22.03 0.93
C GLN A 837 17.96 21.11 1.51
N ASN A 838 18.25 19.82 1.70
CA ASN A 838 17.35 18.91 2.41
C ASN A 838 17.22 19.32 3.89
N LEU A 839 16.06 19.86 4.28
CA LEU A 839 15.76 20.28 5.65
C LEU A 839 15.01 19.20 6.44
N VAL A 840 15.45 18.99 7.68
CA VAL A 840 15.02 17.91 8.55
C VAL A 840 14.67 18.45 9.94
N LEU A 841 13.43 18.21 10.39
CA LEU A 841 12.94 18.70 11.69
C LEU A 841 13.19 17.67 12.80
N VAL A 842 14.10 18.00 13.73
CA VAL A 842 14.47 17.15 14.88
C VAL A 842 14.13 17.89 16.18
N GLY A 843 13.29 17.28 17.03
CA GLY A 843 12.76 17.97 18.21
C GLY A 843 11.88 19.16 17.81
N LYS A 844 12.36 20.38 18.09
CA LYS A 844 11.83 21.67 17.60
C LYS A 844 12.80 22.40 16.64
N LYS A 845 14.00 21.86 16.40
CA LYS A 845 15.10 22.50 15.66
C LYS A 845 15.19 21.99 14.23
N TYR A 846 15.62 22.85 13.31
CA TYR A 846 15.85 22.50 11.91
C TYR A 846 17.33 22.14 11.68
N TYR A 847 17.56 21.14 10.84
CA TYR A 847 18.88 20.69 10.43
C TYR A 847 18.93 20.56 8.91
N ARG A 848 20.04 20.93 8.28
CA ARG A 848 20.32 20.67 6.85
C ARG A 848 21.19 19.42 6.74
N GLN A 849 20.94 18.56 5.76
CA GLN A 849 21.83 17.45 5.44
C GLN A 849 23.02 17.97 4.62
N LYS A 850 24.24 17.86 5.16
CA LYS A 850 25.49 18.35 4.54
C LYS A 850 26.30 17.26 3.81
N VAL A 851 26.11 15.99 4.20
CA VAL A 851 26.77 14.83 3.57
C VAL A 851 25.73 13.77 3.23
N GLY A 852 25.92 13.07 2.11
CA GLY A 852 25.00 12.03 1.63
C GLY A 852 23.71 12.59 1.03
N ILE A 853 22.88 11.66 0.54
CA ILE A 853 21.57 11.89 -0.07
C ILE A 853 20.44 11.34 0.82
N PRO A 854 19.24 11.96 0.83
CA PRO A 854 18.20 11.64 1.79
C PRO A 854 17.64 10.21 1.65
N GLN A 855 17.89 9.35 2.65
CA GLN A 855 17.29 8.01 2.72
C GLN A 855 15.75 8.08 2.80
N GLY A 856 15.06 7.64 1.75
CA GLY A 856 13.59 7.65 1.66
C GLY A 856 13.03 8.62 0.62
N SER A 857 13.88 9.35 -0.11
CA SER A 857 13.48 10.06 -1.33
C SER A 857 13.21 9.07 -2.46
N VAL A 858 12.33 9.43 -3.40
CA VAL A 858 12.12 8.68 -4.65
C VAL A 858 13.32 8.76 -5.61
N LEU A 859 14.24 9.71 -5.41
CA LEU A 859 15.38 9.93 -6.31
C LEU A 859 16.64 9.17 -5.89
N SER A 860 16.86 8.88 -4.60
CA SER A 860 18.17 8.44 -4.09
C SER A 860 18.73 7.20 -4.77
N SER A 861 17.87 6.25 -5.14
CA SER A 861 18.28 5.05 -5.89
C SER A 861 18.71 5.34 -7.33
N PHE A 862 18.18 6.38 -7.99
CA PHE A 862 18.69 6.82 -9.29
C PHE A 862 20.02 7.56 -9.12
N LEU A 863 20.10 8.51 -8.17
CA LEU A 863 21.31 9.30 -7.91
C LEU A 863 22.53 8.39 -7.65
N CYS A 864 22.40 7.47 -6.69
CA CYS A 864 23.45 6.48 -6.38
C CYS A 864 23.75 5.54 -7.57
N ASN A 865 22.74 5.15 -8.36
CA ASN A 865 22.98 4.26 -9.50
C ASN A 865 23.75 4.90 -10.66
N TYR A 866 23.49 6.18 -10.98
CA TYR A 866 24.30 6.93 -11.93
C TYR A 866 25.70 7.22 -11.36
N PHE A 867 25.80 7.62 -10.09
CA PHE A 867 27.07 7.95 -9.44
C PHE A 867 28.04 6.77 -9.37
N TYR A 868 27.56 5.58 -9.03
CA TYR A 868 28.40 4.38 -9.06
C TYR A 868 28.61 3.80 -10.46
N ALA A 869 27.80 4.16 -11.47
CA ALA A 869 28.10 3.83 -12.87
C ALA A 869 29.25 4.67 -13.44
N ASP A 870 29.39 5.93 -12.99
CA ASP A 870 30.54 6.78 -13.30
C ASP A 870 31.83 6.26 -12.63
N LEU A 871 31.74 5.77 -11.38
CA LEU A 871 32.83 5.03 -10.72
C LEU A 871 33.24 3.79 -11.53
N GLU A 872 32.27 2.97 -11.96
CA GLU A 872 32.54 1.78 -12.76
C GLU A 872 33.32 2.11 -14.04
N ALA A 873 32.87 3.14 -14.77
CA ALA A 873 33.48 3.56 -16.03
C ALA A 873 34.93 4.04 -15.85
N LYS A 874 35.24 4.77 -14.77
CA LYS A 874 36.58 5.34 -14.53
C LYS A 874 37.56 4.39 -13.85
N HIS A 875 37.10 3.59 -12.88
CA HIS A 875 37.98 2.80 -12.01
C HIS A 875 37.88 1.28 -12.24
N LEU A 876 36.76 0.79 -12.79
CA LEU A 876 36.52 -0.64 -13.01
C LEU A 876 36.45 -1.03 -14.49
N GLY A 877 36.81 -0.14 -15.42
CA GLY A 877 36.81 -0.39 -16.87
C GLY A 877 37.63 -1.60 -17.32
N PHE A 878 38.58 -2.09 -16.51
CA PHE A 878 39.29 -3.36 -16.75
C PHE A 878 38.40 -4.62 -16.65
N LEU A 879 37.13 -4.46 -16.23
CA LEU A 879 36.10 -5.49 -16.23
C LEU A 879 35.18 -5.42 -17.47
N ASP A 880 35.32 -4.41 -18.33
CA ASP A 880 34.56 -4.30 -19.59
C ASP A 880 35.16 -5.25 -20.64
N SER A 881 34.87 -6.54 -20.49
CA SER A 881 35.46 -7.63 -21.26
C SER A 881 34.51 -8.85 -21.28
N PRO A 882 34.44 -9.63 -22.38
CA PRO A 882 33.39 -10.64 -22.57
C PRO A 882 33.47 -11.83 -21.61
N ASP A 883 34.61 -12.03 -20.95
CA ASP A 883 34.82 -13.02 -19.89
C ASP A 883 34.32 -12.56 -18.51
N CYS A 884 33.79 -11.33 -18.40
CA CYS A 884 33.35 -10.71 -17.14
C CYS A 884 31.86 -10.34 -17.15
N LEU A 885 31.24 -10.47 -15.98
CA LEU A 885 29.91 -9.96 -15.69
C LEU A 885 29.91 -9.26 -14.32
N LEU A 886 29.84 -7.92 -14.34
CA LEU A 886 29.58 -7.13 -13.15
C LEU A 886 28.06 -6.93 -12.96
N LEU A 887 27.60 -7.09 -11.72
CA LEU A 887 26.22 -6.90 -11.27
C LEU A 887 26.21 -6.00 -10.02
N ARG A 888 25.37 -4.95 -10.00
CA ARG A 888 25.23 -4.07 -8.85
C ARG A 888 23.78 -3.78 -8.48
N LEU A 889 23.43 -3.92 -7.21
CA LEU A 889 22.15 -3.47 -6.64
C LEU A 889 22.41 -2.49 -5.49
N ILE A 890 22.49 -1.19 -5.81
CA ILE A 890 22.84 -0.12 -4.86
C ILE A 890 24.22 -0.38 -4.22
N ASP A 891 24.25 -0.97 -3.02
CA ASP A 891 25.42 -1.25 -2.17
C ASP A 891 25.96 -2.69 -2.27
N ASP A 892 25.20 -3.62 -2.84
CA ASP A 892 25.61 -5.03 -3.09
C ASP A 892 26.21 -5.16 -4.52
N PHE A 893 27.55 -5.29 -4.64
CA PHE A 893 28.25 -5.62 -5.90
C PHE A 893 28.54 -7.13 -5.98
N LEU A 894 28.44 -7.72 -7.18
CA LEU A 894 28.91 -9.07 -7.52
C LEU A 894 29.60 -9.07 -8.89
N LEU A 895 30.85 -9.54 -8.93
CA LEU A 895 31.58 -9.88 -10.15
C LEU A 895 31.56 -11.40 -10.35
N VAL A 896 31.30 -11.83 -11.58
CA VAL A 896 31.57 -13.19 -12.09
C VAL A 896 32.56 -13.07 -13.25
N THR A 897 33.63 -13.86 -13.28
CA THR A 897 34.63 -13.82 -14.35
C THR A 897 35.31 -15.17 -14.58
N LEU A 898 35.91 -15.38 -15.75
CA LEU A 898 36.79 -16.52 -16.02
C LEU A 898 38.24 -16.32 -15.51
N ASP A 899 38.65 -15.07 -15.21
CA ASP A 899 40.00 -14.75 -14.75
C ASP A 899 40.05 -14.46 -13.24
N GLN A 900 40.76 -15.32 -12.49
CA GLN A 900 40.99 -15.15 -11.06
C GLN A 900 41.73 -13.83 -10.74
N ASN A 901 42.58 -13.34 -11.65
CA ASN A 901 43.36 -12.11 -11.45
C ASN A 901 42.46 -10.87 -11.52
N LYS A 902 41.51 -10.81 -12.48
CA LYS A 902 40.46 -9.77 -12.50
C LYS A 902 39.61 -9.79 -11.24
N ALA A 903 39.24 -10.98 -10.73
CA ALA A 903 38.48 -11.11 -9.49
C ALA A 903 39.27 -10.59 -8.27
N ALA A 904 40.55 -10.93 -8.14
CA ALA A 904 41.42 -10.43 -7.07
C ALA A 904 41.65 -8.91 -7.18
N LYS A 905 41.95 -8.41 -8.39
CA LYS A 905 42.13 -6.96 -8.66
C LYS A 905 40.87 -6.15 -8.32
N PHE A 906 39.68 -6.67 -8.64
CA PHE A 906 38.41 -6.07 -8.26
C PHE A 906 38.24 -5.99 -6.73
N VAL A 907 38.50 -7.07 -5.99
CA VAL A 907 38.41 -7.04 -4.52
C VAL A 907 39.41 -6.07 -3.91
N ASN A 908 40.67 -6.08 -4.37
CA ASN A 908 41.71 -5.17 -3.89
C ASN A 908 41.35 -3.69 -4.10
N ALA A 909 40.91 -3.33 -5.32
CA ALA A 909 40.48 -1.96 -5.62
C ALA A 909 39.26 -1.53 -4.78
N MET A 910 38.28 -2.42 -4.63
CA MET A 910 37.08 -2.14 -3.82
C MET A 910 37.35 -2.06 -2.31
N HIS A 911 38.40 -2.71 -1.79
CA HIS A 911 38.82 -2.56 -0.39
C HIS A 911 39.62 -1.29 -0.14
N GLY A 912 40.55 -0.93 -1.05
CA GLY A 912 41.26 0.35 -1.01
C GLY A 912 40.29 1.55 -1.03
N GLY A 913 39.18 1.41 -1.77
CA GLY A 913 38.07 2.36 -1.76
C GLY A 913 38.28 3.57 -2.67
N PHE A 914 37.26 4.42 -2.72
CA PHE A 914 37.18 5.55 -3.64
C PHE A 914 36.61 6.77 -2.88
N PRO A 915 37.48 7.59 -2.22
CA PRO A 915 37.06 8.71 -1.39
C PRO A 915 36.19 9.74 -2.13
N GLU A 916 36.52 10.03 -3.38
CA GLU A 916 35.79 10.93 -4.29
C GLU A 916 34.37 10.45 -4.64
N TYR A 917 34.08 9.16 -4.42
CA TYR A 917 32.72 8.58 -4.50
C TYR A 917 32.12 8.24 -3.12
N GLY A 918 32.83 8.52 -2.02
CA GLY A 918 32.43 8.12 -0.67
C GLY A 918 32.34 6.60 -0.49
N VAL A 919 33.09 5.80 -1.25
CA VAL A 919 33.02 4.33 -1.24
C VAL A 919 34.08 3.74 -0.33
N ALA A 920 33.63 3.03 0.71
CA ALA A 920 34.45 2.15 1.53
C ALA A 920 33.73 0.81 1.73
N VAL A 921 34.39 -0.32 1.48
CA VAL A 921 33.80 -1.66 1.61
C VAL A 921 33.84 -2.16 3.05
N ASN A 922 32.98 -3.14 3.37
CA ASN A 922 32.98 -3.88 4.62
C ASN A 922 33.69 -5.25 4.48
N PRO A 923 34.95 -5.42 4.98
CA PRO A 923 35.71 -6.66 4.83
C PRO A 923 34.98 -7.90 5.34
N ALA A 924 34.31 -7.81 6.50
CA ALA A 924 33.56 -8.91 7.11
C ALA A 924 32.32 -9.40 6.30
N LYS A 925 32.00 -8.72 5.20
CA LYS A 925 30.97 -9.12 4.21
C LYS A 925 31.53 -9.40 2.82
N THR A 926 32.81 -9.15 2.57
CA THR A 926 33.44 -9.53 1.30
C THR A 926 33.48 -11.05 1.23
N MET A 927 33.14 -11.61 0.07
CA MET A 927 33.06 -13.05 -0.13
C MET A 927 33.62 -13.43 -1.50
N VAL A 928 34.38 -14.52 -1.55
CA VAL A 928 34.96 -15.09 -2.77
C VAL A 928 34.69 -16.59 -2.86
N ASN A 929 34.81 -17.17 -4.06
CA ASN A 929 34.71 -18.63 -4.27
C ASN A 929 36.06 -19.30 -4.57
N PHE A 930 37.17 -18.60 -4.30
CA PHE A 930 38.55 -19.05 -4.49
C PHE A 930 39.40 -18.60 -3.30
N ASP A 931 40.67 -19.03 -3.27
CA ASP A 931 41.60 -18.67 -2.20
C ASP A 931 42.24 -17.30 -2.49
N MET A 932 42.08 -16.37 -1.55
CA MET A 932 42.54 -14.99 -1.69
C MET A 932 42.93 -14.42 -0.31
N LEU A 933 44.04 -13.70 -0.26
CA LEU A 933 44.44 -12.86 0.87
C LEU A 933 44.20 -11.38 0.52
N TYR A 934 43.91 -10.57 1.53
CA TYR A 934 43.90 -9.11 1.47
C TYR A 934 44.57 -8.56 2.74
N ASP A 935 45.57 -7.70 2.60
CA ASP A 935 46.43 -7.22 3.69
C ASP A 935 46.98 -8.34 4.61
N GLY A 936 47.27 -9.50 4.02
CA GLY A 936 47.73 -10.71 4.71
C GLY A 936 46.61 -11.61 5.27
N GLU A 937 45.42 -11.07 5.50
CA GLU A 937 44.27 -11.80 6.07
C GLU A 937 43.47 -12.56 4.99
N PRO A 938 42.95 -13.76 5.28
CA PRO A 938 42.17 -14.54 4.32
C PRO A 938 40.77 -13.95 4.08
N VAL A 939 40.48 -13.63 2.81
CA VAL A 939 39.14 -13.20 2.39
C VAL A 939 38.17 -14.37 2.55
N ARG A 940 36.94 -14.10 3.02
CA ARG A 940 35.96 -15.15 3.35
C ARG A 940 35.55 -15.98 2.12
N LYS A 941 36.19 -17.14 1.97
CA LYS A 941 35.81 -18.19 1.01
C LYS A 941 34.43 -18.75 1.33
N TYR A 942 33.59 -18.94 0.33
CA TYR A 942 32.26 -19.53 0.46
C TYR A 942 32.21 -20.95 -0.15
N ASN A 943 31.63 -21.92 0.57
CA ASN A 943 31.50 -23.29 0.10
C ASN A 943 30.47 -23.39 -1.04
N HIS A 944 30.89 -23.95 -2.18
CA HIS A 944 30.11 -24.03 -3.42
C HIS A 944 28.83 -24.86 -3.33
N GLU A 945 28.74 -25.83 -2.40
CA GLU A 945 27.64 -26.82 -2.28
C GLU A 945 26.22 -26.27 -2.47
N ARG A 946 25.96 -25.03 -2.00
CA ARG A 946 24.61 -24.45 -1.90
C ARG A 946 24.39 -23.24 -2.82
N GLY A 947 25.39 -22.89 -3.64
CA GLY A 947 25.37 -21.75 -4.55
C GLY A 947 25.69 -20.41 -3.86
N PHE A 948 26.38 -19.53 -4.59
CA PHE A 948 26.92 -18.27 -4.09
C PHE A 948 25.80 -17.25 -3.77
N PRO A 949 25.75 -16.66 -2.56
CA PRO A 949 24.60 -15.89 -2.08
C PRO A 949 24.65 -14.41 -2.47
N TYR A 950 23.68 -13.96 -3.27
CA TYR A 950 23.59 -12.58 -3.73
C TYR A 950 22.13 -12.11 -3.80
N CYS A 951 21.82 -10.93 -3.25
CA CYS A 951 20.47 -10.30 -3.27
C CYS A 951 19.26 -11.16 -2.82
N GLY A 952 19.47 -12.32 -2.18
CA GLY A 952 18.40 -13.28 -1.83
C GLY A 952 18.20 -14.43 -2.84
N THR A 953 19.09 -14.55 -3.82
CA THR A 953 19.29 -15.76 -4.64
C THR A 953 20.60 -16.46 -4.24
N ALA A 954 20.72 -17.73 -4.60
CA ALA A 954 21.97 -18.49 -4.56
C ALA A 954 22.26 -19.02 -5.96
N ILE A 955 23.46 -18.71 -6.49
CA ILE A 955 23.85 -18.95 -7.90
C ILE A 955 24.90 -20.07 -7.93
N ASN A 956 24.67 -21.13 -8.69
CA ASN A 956 25.66 -22.20 -8.81
C ASN A 956 26.95 -21.68 -9.48
N CYS A 957 28.12 -21.90 -8.85
CA CYS A 957 29.41 -21.40 -9.32
C CYS A 957 29.94 -22.07 -10.59
N GLN A 958 29.32 -23.15 -11.06
CA GLN A 958 29.70 -23.87 -12.28
C GLN A 958 28.61 -23.73 -13.33
N THR A 959 27.36 -24.08 -13.02
CA THR A 959 26.27 -24.11 -14.02
C THR A 959 25.51 -22.80 -14.16
N LEU A 960 25.76 -21.80 -13.31
CA LEU A 960 24.98 -20.56 -13.16
C LEU A 960 23.48 -20.77 -12.81
N ASP A 961 23.05 -21.99 -12.46
CA ASP A 961 21.69 -22.29 -12.00
C ASP A 961 21.28 -21.36 -10.82
N ILE A 962 20.13 -20.68 -10.95
CA ILE A 962 19.64 -19.70 -9.97
C ILE A 962 18.59 -20.35 -9.07
N THR A 963 18.88 -20.36 -7.77
CA THR A 963 17.92 -20.77 -6.73
C THR A 963 17.61 -19.61 -5.78
N LYS A 964 16.56 -19.78 -4.97
CA LYS A 964 16.23 -18.83 -3.88
C LYS A 964 17.02 -19.21 -2.62
N ASP A 965 17.76 -18.25 -2.06
CA ASP A 965 18.33 -18.36 -0.72
C ASP A 965 17.19 -18.48 0.30
N ARG A 966 17.24 -19.58 1.09
CA ARG A 966 16.27 -19.89 2.15
C ARG A 966 16.92 -19.99 3.53
N GLU A 967 18.25 -20.03 3.61
CA GLU A 967 18.97 -20.15 4.89
C GLU A 967 18.96 -18.83 5.65
N ARG A 968 19.01 -17.69 4.93
CA ARG A 968 18.85 -16.35 5.51
C ARG A 968 17.55 -16.14 6.29
N ASP A 969 16.49 -16.88 5.95
CA ASP A 969 15.19 -16.82 6.63
C ASP A 969 15.00 -17.95 7.67
N ALA A 970 15.94 -18.91 7.81
CA ALA A 970 15.74 -20.12 8.62
C ALA A 970 15.50 -19.84 10.12
N ASN A 971 16.17 -18.84 10.68
CA ASN A 971 16.02 -18.43 12.08
C ASN A 971 14.86 -17.43 12.30
N ILE A 972 14.10 -17.07 11.26
CA ILE A 972 12.97 -16.15 11.36
C ILE A 972 11.68 -16.95 11.48
N ASP A 973 10.94 -16.75 12.58
CA ASP A 973 9.58 -17.30 12.70
C ASP A 973 8.73 -16.91 11.49
N VAL A 974 8.25 -17.93 10.76
CA VAL A 974 7.40 -17.80 9.58
C VAL A 974 6.16 -16.95 9.87
N SER A 975 5.65 -16.97 11.12
CA SER A 975 4.52 -16.14 11.54
C SER A 975 4.84 -14.63 11.51
N ALA A 976 6.10 -14.21 11.73
CA ALA A 976 6.51 -12.82 11.61
C ALA A 976 6.56 -12.33 10.15
N SER A 977 6.60 -13.25 9.17
CA SER A 977 6.65 -12.94 7.73
C SER A 977 5.29 -12.73 7.06
N LEU A 978 4.18 -13.04 7.75
CA LEU A 978 2.82 -13.03 7.20
C LEU A 978 1.90 -12.02 7.90
N THR A 979 0.74 -11.77 7.30
CA THR A 979 -0.35 -10.99 7.90
C THR A 979 -1.66 -11.78 7.80
N VAL A 980 -2.45 -11.77 8.86
CA VAL A 980 -3.79 -12.37 8.97
C VAL A 980 -4.86 -11.29 8.82
N ASP A 981 -6.07 -11.71 8.45
CA ASP A 981 -7.22 -10.86 8.19
C ASP A 981 -8.42 -11.50 8.91
N PHE A 982 -8.68 -11.02 10.13
CA PHE A 982 -9.66 -11.55 11.09
C PHE A 982 -11.12 -11.17 10.78
N SER A 983 -11.37 -10.59 9.59
CA SER A 983 -12.70 -10.18 9.13
C SER A 983 -13.63 -11.36 8.84
N ARG A 984 -14.91 -11.06 8.60
CA ARG A 984 -16.07 -11.99 8.47
C ARG A 984 -15.92 -13.12 7.44
N THR A 985 -14.91 -13.12 6.58
CA THR A 985 -14.71 -14.15 5.53
C THR A 985 -13.39 -14.93 5.67
N PRO A 986 -13.10 -15.55 6.84
CA PRO A 986 -11.79 -16.15 7.13
C PRO A 986 -11.37 -17.22 6.13
N GLY A 987 -12.29 -18.07 5.65
CA GLY A 987 -12.00 -19.10 4.63
C GLY A 987 -11.56 -18.52 3.28
N GLN A 988 -12.17 -17.42 2.82
CA GLN A 988 -11.75 -16.74 1.58
C GLN A 988 -10.42 -16.01 1.77
N ASN A 989 -10.21 -15.40 2.95
CA ASN A 989 -8.95 -14.75 3.31
C ASN A 989 -7.81 -15.76 3.36
N PHE A 990 -8.02 -16.91 3.99
CA PHE A 990 -7.10 -18.06 4.02
C PHE A 990 -6.71 -18.50 2.60
N GLN A 991 -7.68 -18.86 1.76
CA GLN A 991 -7.41 -19.33 0.39
C GLN A 991 -6.64 -18.29 -0.43
N ARG A 992 -7.05 -17.02 -0.39
CA ARG A 992 -6.36 -15.89 -1.02
C ARG A 992 -4.92 -15.73 -0.51
N LYS A 993 -4.69 -15.82 0.80
CA LYS A 993 -3.35 -15.67 1.42
C LYS A 993 -2.42 -16.82 1.05
N VAL A 994 -2.91 -18.07 1.01
CA VAL A 994 -2.13 -19.25 0.62
C VAL A 994 -1.76 -19.20 -0.87
N LEU A 995 -2.71 -18.90 -1.75
CA LEU A 995 -2.45 -18.72 -3.19
C LEU A 995 -1.43 -17.60 -3.44
N ASN A 996 -1.53 -16.48 -2.72
CA ASN A 996 -0.59 -15.37 -2.86
C ASN A 996 0.79 -15.68 -2.28
N ALA A 997 0.88 -16.49 -1.22
CA ALA A 997 2.16 -16.96 -0.67
C ALA A 997 2.96 -17.78 -1.70
N PHE A 998 2.30 -18.55 -2.57
CA PHE A 998 2.96 -19.18 -3.72
C PHE A 998 3.33 -18.14 -4.80
N LYS A 999 2.37 -17.34 -5.29
CA LYS A 999 2.58 -16.35 -6.37
C LYS A 999 3.79 -15.44 -6.11
N ILE A 1000 3.96 -14.95 -4.87
CA ILE A 1000 4.99 -13.96 -4.51
C ILE A 1000 6.42 -14.51 -4.67
N GLN A 1001 6.64 -15.80 -4.44
CA GLN A 1001 7.96 -16.45 -4.59
C GLN A 1001 8.16 -17.13 -5.96
N SER A 1002 7.12 -17.16 -6.82
CA SER A 1002 7.13 -17.84 -8.11
C SER A 1002 7.81 -17.03 -9.23
N HIS A 1003 8.94 -16.36 -8.93
CA HIS A 1003 9.66 -15.55 -9.91
C HIS A 1003 10.25 -16.40 -11.03
N LEU A 1004 10.24 -15.90 -12.28
CA LEU A 1004 10.58 -16.68 -13.48
C LEU A 1004 12.00 -17.26 -13.50
N MET A 1005 12.94 -16.59 -12.83
CA MET A 1005 14.33 -17.04 -12.73
C MET A 1005 14.51 -18.46 -12.18
N PHE A 1006 13.60 -18.95 -11.32
CA PHE A 1006 13.72 -20.25 -10.65
C PHE A 1006 13.03 -21.41 -11.42
N TYR A 1007 12.36 -21.11 -12.53
CA TYR A 1007 11.53 -22.07 -13.28
C TYR A 1007 11.77 -22.06 -14.78
N ASP A 1008 12.67 -21.20 -15.28
CA ASP A 1008 13.08 -21.25 -16.68
C ASP A 1008 13.95 -22.49 -16.94
N THR A 1009 13.40 -23.44 -17.68
CA THR A 1009 14.05 -24.71 -18.03
C THR A 1009 15.13 -24.58 -19.10
N SER A 1010 15.25 -23.41 -19.75
CA SER A 1010 16.36 -23.12 -20.69
C SER A 1010 17.57 -22.45 -20.03
N HIS A 1011 17.45 -22.00 -18.79
CA HIS A 1011 18.58 -21.43 -18.01
C HIS A 1011 19.01 -22.34 -16.86
N ASN A 1012 18.05 -22.97 -16.17
CA ASN A 1012 18.30 -23.86 -15.04
C ASN A 1012 18.06 -25.33 -15.43
N SER A 1013 18.79 -26.25 -14.83
CA SER A 1013 18.51 -27.68 -14.97
C SER A 1013 17.12 -28.04 -14.44
N THR A 1014 16.46 -29.04 -15.04
CA THR A 1014 15.14 -29.53 -14.60
C THR A 1014 15.14 -30.00 -13.14
N ARG A 1015 16.28 -30.51 -12.65
CA ARG A 1015 16.51 -30.86 -11.23
C ARG A 1015 16.42 -29.62 -10.33
N THR A 1016 17.06 -28.52 -10.71
CA THR A 1016 16.99 -27.23 -9.99
C THR A 1016 15.59 -26.62 -10.03
N VAL A 1017 14.88 -26.70 -11.16
CA VAL A 1017 13.50 -26.23 -11.28
C VAL A 1017 12.56 -26.98 -10.34
N LEU A 1018 12.65 -28.32 -10.31
CA LEU A 1018 11.85 -29.16 -9.41
C LEU A 1018 12.20 -28.95 -7.93
N SER A 1019 13.48 -28.80 -7.60
CA SER A 1019 13.91 -28.48 -6.22
C SER A 1019 13.42 -27.10 -5.77
N SER A 1020 13.53 -26.09 -6.64
CA SER A 1020 13.02 -24.73 -6.39
C SER A 1020 11.50 -24.72 -6.19
N LEU A 1021 10.77 -25.53 -6.96
CA LEU A 1021 9.33 -25.75 -6.82
C LEU A 1021 8.97 -26.45 -5.50
N GLN A 1022 9.71 -27.50 -5.11
CA GLN A 1022 9.53 -28.19 -3.84
C GLN A 1022 9.73 -27.23 -2.66
N GLY A 1023 10.83 -26.46 -2.65
CA GLY A 1023 11.09 -25.45 -1.63
C GLY A 1023 10.02 -24.34 -1.58
N ALA A 1024 9.45 -23.96 -2.73
CA ALA A 1024 8.35 -23.00 -2.78
C ALA A 1024 7.04 -23.57 -2.21
N PHE A 1025 6.71 -24.84 -2.45
CA PHE A 1025 5.57 -25.50 -1.83
C PHE A 1025 5.76 -25.74 -0.33
N VAL A 1026 6.96 -26.12 0.14
CA VAL A 1026 7.27 -26.26 1.58
C VAL A 1026 7.08 -24.91 2.30
N GLU A 1027 7.57 -23.81 1.71
CA GLU A 1027 7.37 -22.47 2.26
C GLU A 1027 5.90 -22.03 2.23
N THR A 1028 5.15 -22.41 1.18
CA THR A 1028 3.71 -22.13 1.07
C THR A 1028 2.91 -22.92 2.12
N ALA A 1029 3.21 -24.19 2.32
CA ALA A 1029 2.59 -25.05 3.34
C ALA A 1029 2.94 -24.57 4.76
N SER A 1030 4.18 -24.13 4.98
CA SER A 1030 4.62 -23.55 6.26
C SER A 1030 3.87 -22.25 6.57
N LYS A 1031 3.71 -21.36 5.58
CA LYS A 1031 2.92 -20.13 5.71
C LYS A 1031 1.42 -20.41 5.87
N MET A 1032 0.89 -21.44 5.21
CA MET A 1032 -0.49 -21.92 5.42
C MET A 1032 -0.71 -22.37 6.87
N LEU A 1033 0.17 -23.23 7.39
CA LEU A 1033 0.08 -23.75 8.76
C LEU A 1033 0.28 -22.63 9.80
N ALA A 1034 1.20 -21.71 9.58
CA ALA A 1034 1.39 -20.53 10.44
C ALA A 1034 0.19 -19.57 10.41
N HIS A 1035 -0.50 -19.42 9.26
CA HIS A 1035 -1.73 -18.65 9.16
C HIS A 1035 -2.89 -19.33 9.91
N LEU A 1036 -3.06 -20.66 9.75
CA LEU A 1036 -4.07 -21.43 10.48
C LEU A 1036 -3.91 -21.29 12.01
N ARG A 1037 -2.68 -21.42 12.52
CA ARG A 1037 -2.35 -21.25 13.95
C ARG A 1037 -2.69 -19.87 14.53
N CYS A 1038 -2.91 -18.86 13.70
CA CYS A 1038 -3.30 -17.53 14.16
C CYS A 1038 -4.81 -17.34 14.31
N LEU A 1039 -5.64 -18.18 13.70
CA LEU A 1039 -7.10 -18.03 13.68
C LEU A 1039 -7.73 -18.54 15.00
N GLY A 1040 -8.87 -17.97 15.38
CA GLY A 1040 -9.66 -18.50 16.49
C GLY A 1040 -10.30 -19.84 16.12
N LYS A 1041 -10.62 -20.70 17.12
CA LYS A 1041 -11.24 -22.03 16.89
C LYS A 1041 -12.44 -21.96 15.92
N ASN A 1042 -13.34 -21.00 16.13
CA ASN A 1042 -14.56 -20.82 15.33
C ASN A 1042 -14.30 -20.22 13.92
N GLN A 1043 -13.05 -19.83 13.62
CA GLN A 1043 -12.61 -19.29 12.32
C GLN A 1043 -11.76 -20.30 11.52
N HIS A 1044 -11.45 -21.47 12.08
CA HIS A 1044 -10.66 -22.49 11.38
C HIS A 1044 -11.39 -23.00 10.12
N PRO A 1045 -10.75 -22.99 8.94
CA PRO A 1045 -11.25 -23.68 7.75
C PRO A 1045 -11.39 -25.19 7.99
N SER A 1046 -12.47 -25.79 7.46
CA SER A 1046 -12.65 -27.24 7.48
C SER A 1046 -11.60 -27.97 6.65
N SER A 1047 -11.38 -29.26 6.92
CA SER A 1047 -10.46 -30.12 6.16
C SER A 1047 -10.74 -30.09 4.66
N GLU A 1048 -12.02 -30.03 4.26
CA GLU A 1048 -12.46 -29.89 2.87
C GLU A 1048 -12.03 -28.54 2.25
N MET A 1049 -12.14 -27.43 3.00
CA MET A 1049 -11.67 -26.13 2.54
C MET A 1049 -10.14 -26.07 2.41
N ILE A 1050 -9.42 -26.78 3.28
CA ILE A 1050 -7.96 -26.96 3.17
C ILE A 1050 -7.61 -27.77 1.92
N LEU A 1051 -8.28 -28.90 1.67
CA LEU A 1051 -8.07 -29.74 0.48
C LEU A 1051 -8.36 -28.99 -0.82
N ARG A 1052 -9.51 -28.28 -0.92
CA ARG A 1052 -9.82 -27.40 -2.06
C ARG A 1052 -8.77 -26.30 -2.25
N THR A 1053 -8.22 -25.76 -1.16
CA THR A 1053 -7.13 -24.77 -1.23
C THR A 1053 -5.84 -25.37 -1.77
N ILE A 1054 -5.44 -26.58 -1.33
CA ILE A 1054 -4.24 -27.26 -1.83
C ILE A 1054 -4.39 -27.64 -3.31
N ALA A 1055 -5.52 -28.24 -3.70
CA ALA A 1055 -5.81 -28.54 -5.11
C ALA A 1055 -5.79 -27.27 -5.98
N LYS A 1056 -6.35 -26.15 -5.48
CA LYS A 1056 -6.30 -24.88 -6.20
C LYS A 1056 -4.89 -24.26 -6.25
N VAL A 1057 -4.04 -24.50 -5.24
CA VAL A 1057 -2.61 -24.13 -5.28
C VAL A 1057 -1.89 -24.91 -6.39
N ILE A 1058 -2.17 -26.20 -6.57
CA ILE A 1058 -1.59 -27.01 -7.67
C ILE A 1058 -2.03 -26.48 -9.04
N ASP A 1059 -3.34 -26.27 -9.22
CA ASP A 1059 -3.90 -25.74 -10.48
C ASP A 1059 -3.34 -24.33 -10.81
N VAL A 1060 -3.27 -23.44 -9.81
CA VAL A 1060 -2.73 -22.08 -9.98
C VAL A 1060 -1.21 -22.10 -10.17
N ALA A 1061 -0.48 -23.01 -9.52
CA ALA A 1061 0.96 -23.14 -9.71
C ALA A 1061 1.30 -23.54 -11.14
N TYR A 1062 0.69 -24.62 -11.65
CA TYR A 1062 0.89 -25.05 -13.04
C TYR A 1062 0.55 -23.93 -14.03
N LEU A 1063 -0.65 -23.33 -13.93
CA LEU A 1063 -1.07 -22.24 -14.82
C LEU A 1063 -0.16 -21.01 -14.71
N LEU A 1064 0.32 -20.65 -13.51
CA LEU A 1064 1.23 -19.52 -13.32
C LEU A 1064 2.57 -19.76 -14.02
N LEU A 1065 3.09 -20.99 -13.96
CA LEU A 1065 4.39 -21.37 -14.52
C LEU A 1065 4.35 -21.54 -16.04
N THR A 1066 3.27 -22.10 -16.61
CA THR A 1066 3.15 -22.43 -18.05
C THR A 1066 2.23 -21.51 -18.87
N SER A 1067 1.60 -20.49 -18.29
CA SER A 1067 0.63 -19.67 -19.07
C SER A 1067 1.22 -18.99 -20.30
N LYS A 1068 0.47 -19.03 -21.42
CA LYS A 1068 0.75 -18.24 -22.64
C LYS A 1068 1.05 -16.77 -22.32
N SER A 1069 0.30 -16.14 -21.40
CA SER A 1069 0.54 -14.74 -20.96
C SER A 1069 1.89 -14.47 -20.29
N ARG A 1070 2.59 -15.49 -19.79
CA ARG A 1070 3.95 -15.38 -19.25
C ARG A 1070 4.98 -15.45 -20.38
N ILE A 1071 4.78 -16.37 -21.32
CA ILE A 1071 5.63 -16.57 -22.50
C ILE A 1071 5.55 -15.35 -23.44
N MET A 1072 4.34 -14.86 -23.76
CA MET A 1072 4.12 -13.61 -24.53
C MET A 1072 4.86 -12.40 -23.93
N LYS A 1073 4.96 -12.34 -22.60
CA LYS A 1073 5.64 -11.24 -21.88
C LYS A 1073 7.16 -11.43 -21.77
N TYR A 1074 7.64 -12.65 -21.90
CA TYR A 1074 9.05 -13.03 -21.79
C TYR A 1074 9.35 -14.14 -22.83
N PRO A 1075 9.53 -13.81 -24.12
CA PRO A 1075 9.64 -14.83 -25.17
C PRO A 1075 10.77 -15.85 -24.97
N GLN A 1076 11.86 -15.43 -24.30
CA GLN A 1076 13.00 -16.28 -23.93
C GLN A 1076 12.75 -17.21 -22.72
N TYR A 1077 11.55 -17.27 -22.14
CA TYR A 1077 11.24 -18.12 -20.97
C TYR A 1077 10.59 -19.43 -21.42
N THR A 1078 11.22 -20.56 -21.12
CA THR A 1078 10.64 -21.91 -21.32
C THR A 1078 10.37 -22.56 -19.97
N CYS A 1079 9.39 -23.47 -19.91
CA CYS A 1079 9.02 -24.12 -18.64
C CYS A 1079 8.43 -25.50 -18.91
N ASP A 1080 9.24 -26.43 -19.39
CA ASP A 1080 8.82 -27.82 -19.63
C ASP A 1080 8.72 -28.60 -18.31
N ILE A 1081 7.58 -28.46 -17.65
CA ILE A 1081 7.20 -29.24 -16.46
C ILE A 1081 5.76 -29.75 -16.62
N ARG A 1082 5.55 -31.04 -16.40
CA ARG A 1082 4.25 -31.70 -16.53
C ARG A 1082 3.39 -31.39 -15.30
N LYS A 1083 2.07 -31.24 -15.49
CA LYS A 1083 1.13 -31.00 -14.38
C LYS A 1083 1.19 -32.09 -13.28
N SER A 1084 1.51 -33.34 -13.65
CA SER A 1084 1.74 -34.44 -12.70
C SER A 1084 2.97 -34.21 -11.82
N GLN A 1085 4.09 -33.72 -12.37
CA GLN A 1085 5.29 -33.37 -11.59
C GLN A 1085 5.00 -32.23 -10.62
N VAL A 1086 4.28 -31.19 -11.06
CA VAL A 1086 3.86 -30.07 -10.20
C VAL A 1086 2.96 -30.57 -9.06
N ALA A 1087 1.98 -31.43 -9.36
CA ALA A 1087 1.07 -32.00 -8.37
C ALA A 1087 1.80 -32.91 -7.36
N LEU A 1088 2.68 -33.81 -7.81
CA LEU A 1088 3.45 -34.71 -6.95
C LEU A 1088 4.38 -33.92 -6.02
N THR A 1089 5.10 -32.95 -6.58
CA THR A 1089 6.01 -32.06 -5.82
C THR A 1089 5.25 -31.27 -4.75
N ALA A 1090 4.02 -30.82 -5.06
CA ALA A 1090 3.15 -30.18 -4.08
C ALA A 1090 2.67 -31.16 -3.00
N CYS A 1091 2.16 -32.34 -3.36
CA CYS A 1091 1.65 -33.32 -2.39
C CYS A 1091 2.72 -33.70 -1.35
N LEU A 1092 3.93 -34.05 -1.81
CA LEU A 1092 5.06 -34.39 -0.93
C LEU A 1092 5.49 -33.19 -0.04
N ALA A 1093 5.52 -31.98 -0.59
CA ALA A 1093 5.90 -30.77 0.15
C ALA A 1093 4.86 -30.36 1.22
N PHE A 1094 3.56 -30.48 0.92
CA PHE A 1094 2.49 -30.23 1.89
C PHE A 1094 2.41 -31.34 2.94
N GLU A 1095 2.64 -32.60 2.57
CA GLU A 1095 2.68 -33.71 3.53
C GLU A 1095 3.83 -33.53 4.53
N LYS A 1096 5.05 -33.23 4.07
CA LYS A 1096 6.24 -33.00 4.92
C LYS A 1096 5.98 -31.96 6.02
N VAL A 1097 5.17 -30.95 5.75
CA VAL A 1097 4.82 -29.89 6.73
C VAL A 1097 3.64 -30.28 7.62
N LEU A 1098 2.62 -30.98 7.10
CA LEU A 1098 1.41 -31.33 7.85
C LEU A 1098 1.55 -32.60 8.70
N ALA A 1099 2.33 -33.59 8.27
CA ALA A 1099 2.58 -34.83 9.01
C ALA A 1099 3.19 -34.57 10.41
N ALA A 1100 4.07 -33.55 10.52
CA ALA A 1100 4.65 -33.09 11.78
C ALA A 1100 3.60 -32.57 12.81
N LYS A 1101 2.33 -32.39 12.39
CA LYS A 1101 1.17 -32.07 13.23
C LYS A 1101 -0.06 -32.91 12.84
N GLN A 1102 0.16 -34.18 12.48
CA GLN A 1102 -0.86 -35.08 11.92
C GLN A 1102 -2.16 -35.16 12.72
N SER A 1103 -2.12 -35.08 14.06
CA SER A 1103 -3.29 -35.11 14.94
C SER A 1103 -4.42 -34.16 14.52
N ASN A 1104 -4.06 -32.98 14.02
CA ASN A 1104 -5.02 -31.92 13.68
C ASN A 1104 -5.43 -31.95 12.20
N TYR A 1105 -4.80 -32.81 11.38
CA TYR A 1105 -4.90 -32.80 9.92
C TYR A 1105 -4.99 -34.20 9.28
N GLN A 1106 -5.30 -35.26 10.04
CA GLN A 1106 -5.33 -36.64 9.56
C GLN A 1106 -6.05 -36.85 8.21
N PRO A 1107 -7.25 -36.29 7.95
CA PRO A 1107 -7.92 -36.46 6.65
C PRO A 1107 -7.13 -35.85 5.48
N VAL A 1108 -6.43 -34.73 5.73
CA VAL A 1108 -5.63 -34.02 4.72
C VAL A 1108 -4.34 -34.80 4.44
N VAL A 1109 -3.66 -35.30 5.47
CA VAL A 1109 -2.43 -36.11 5.32
C VAL A 1109 -2.73 -37.44 4.61
N LYS A 1110 -3.83 -38.11 4.96
CA LYS A 1110 -4.26 -39.37 4.30
C LYS A 1110 -4.61 -39.16 2.82
N TRP A 1111 -5.19 -38.01 2.45
CA TRP A 1111 -5.42 -37.65 1.05
C TRP A 1111 -4.12 -37.33 0.30
N LEU A 1112 -3.21 -36.56 0.92
CA LEU A 1112 -1.94 -36.17 0.31
C LEU A 1112 -1.07 -37.38 -0.06
N ARG A 1113 -0.95 -38.37 0.82
CA ARG A 1113 -0.27 -39.65 0.55
C ARG A 1113 -0.89 -40.37 -0.66
N LYS A 1114 -2.20 -40.67 -0.57
CA LYS A 1114 -2.93 -41.40 -1.61
C LYS A 1114 -2.85 -40.74 -2.99
N GLU A 1115 -2.85 -39.41 -3.06
CA GLU A 1115 -2.68 -38.69 -4.33
C GLU A 1115 -1.21 -38.67 -4.78
N ALA A 1116 -0.23 -38.59 -3.87
CA ALA A 1116 1.19 -38.75 -4.21
C ALA A 1116 1.51 -40.14 -4.77
N ASP A 1117 1.07 -41.23 -4.11
CA ASP A 1117 1.27 -42.61 -4.56
C ASP A 1117 0.67 -42.84 -5.96
N LYS A 1118 -0.52 -42.27 -6.19
CA LYS A 1118 -1.24 -42.29 -7.47
C LYS A 1118 -0.52 -41.50 -8.57
N LEU A 1119 0.18 -40.41 -8.22
CA LEU A 1119 0.95 -39.61 -9.17
C LEU A 1119 2.33 -40.20 -9.46
N ALA A 1120 2.96 -40.85 -8.47
CA ALA A 1120 4.19 -41.62 -8.62
C ALA A 1120 3.99 -42.84 -9.54
N SER A 1121 2.86 -43.55 -9.39
CA SER A 1121 2.41 -44.63 -10.30
C SER A 1121 1.88 -44.13 -11.66
N GLY A 1122 2.31 -42.95 -12.12
CA GLY A 1122 2.07 -42.42 -13.47
C GLY A 1122 0.63 -41.97 -13.79
N ARG A 1123 -0.33 -42.14 -12.90
CA ARG A 1123 -1.75 -41.84 -13.18
C ARG A 1123 -1.99 -40.33 -13.21
N LYS A 1124 -2.78 -39.84 -14.18
CA LYS A 1124 -3.07 -38.41 -14.35
C LYS A 1124 -3.75 -37.81 -13.10
N HIS A 1125 -3.33 -36.61 -12.70
CA HIS A 1125 -3.99 -35.84 -11.65
C HIS A 1125 -5.44 -35.52 -12.07
N LYS A 1126 -6.41 -35.83 -11.20
CA LYS A 1126 -7.81 -35.44 -11.37
C LYS A 1126 -8.11 -34.35 -10.34
N SER A 1127 -8.50 -33.15 -10.80
CA SER A 1127 -8.90 -32.07 -9.89
C SER A 1127 -10.22 -32.43 -9.19
N ILE A 1128 -10.40 -31.97 -7.96
CA ILE A 1128 -11.55 -32.31 -7.09
C ILE A 1128 -12.89 -31.79 -7.66
N HIS A 1129 -12.84 -30.90 -8.66
CA HIS A 1129 -13.99 -30.20 -9.25
C HIS A 1129 -14.81 -30.97 -10.30
N THR A 1130 -14.79 -32.31 -10.33
CA THR A 1130 -15.89 -33.08 -10.94
C THR A 1130 -16.97 -33.31 -9.88
N PRO A 1131 -18.11 -32.59 -9.90
CA PRO A 1131 -19.24 -32.98 -9.07
C PRO A 1131 -19.69 -34.38 -9.49
N ARG A 1132 -19.98 -35.26 -8.52
CA ARG A 1132 -20.69 -36.51 -8.81
C ARG A 1132 -22.13 -36.14 -9.20
N SER A 1133 -22.43 -36.17 -10.50
CA SER A 1133 -23.79 -36.40 -10.97
C SER A 1133 -24.24 -37.74 -10.38
N GLY A 1134 -25.24 -37.72 -9.49
CA GLY A 1134 -25.66 -38.90 -8.77
C GLY A 1134 -26.36 -39.90 -9.70
N GLN A 1135 -25.73 -41.04 -9.96
CA GLN A 1135 -26.47 -42.27 -10.13
C GLN A 1135 -26.90 -42.73 -8.73
N ALA A 1136 -28.17 -42.48 -8.40
CA ALA A 1136 -28.87 -43.23 -7.37
C ALA A 1136 -29.49 -44.46 -8.06
N SER A 1137 -29.19 -45.63 -7.55
CA SER A 1137 -29.70 -46.93 -8.02
C SER A 1137 -29.69 -47.86 -6.81
N GLY A 1138 -30.88 -48.23 -6.32
CA GLY A 1138 -31.11 -48.56 -4.92
C GLY A 1138 -31.77 -47.37 -4.23
#